data_AF-A0A9K3L565-F1
#
_entry.id   AF-A0A9K3L565-F1
#
_cell.length_a   1.000
_cell.length_b   1.000
_cell.length_c   1.000
_cell.angle_alpha   90.00
_cell.angle_beta   90.00
_cell.angle_gamma   90.00
#
_symmetry.space_group_name_H-M   'P 1'
#
loop_
_entity.id
_entity.type
_entity.pdbx_description
1 polymer ?
#
loop_
_entity_poly.entity_id
_entity_poly.type
_entity_poly.pdbx_seq_one_letter_code
_entity_poly.pdbx_strand_id
1 'polypeptide(L)'
;MKIFITTTLALLSSLSFPLSSGGSLPSSSTKLAVVRPFSTHDSSKLLSSFDVWREFPPCSGKPSYTAHLVLAFSQSLLNSNVATEAMTNVGAMFDETQGFGRCFQRILGFGCNIEASLDVYNPARSNDMWVNGPNRAFERTFRAMQAGGYEYFFQMEIDSVPIQSFWLDTLFQESHDFAILGSRYRGYKWDSFYGELPLSLRTHINGNAVYNTSHVVLERLVTALEEEANTAGNAVPYDLRIAQILEEATTGRQASFDVPSDLPLPSSYFHLFSDLDLDLDQTVRETKLIGNYAVTNMVSAYLDSEIIVHGAKMHESWNETVMGNISLVVSDWSPSNVQFILETLKTSSHPFNEIIVMVPDDSTFDWTEKNVPTPIRFVPRGKSTSSMDLCNAPIKTFWMMKTSSFFQLRQKVPLLTHKGKPVVTFSYPSKETCYDFKSCIDDMKRAKFVSPSANRIFDDADMVYDQRSLSKFCSYIEKFHESPSATEYIAFLETMTKIEKIYHLSERRVEGLHSPFLQISESLLPAILTERRLQASNSSVQASNSTSACTGHANENGCTSSGCEWVENTSSCRSVPNAISSQQRSVSRSSTRPKYITALISISIAGASVALIVLMHVAYKRRFSGTASGSLEPCDGSRDPQNSAGGEHSDIGSSFMLASDFDNSKNDESMLEIDLNDGQFEETSNGVEFVRN
;
A
#
# COMPACT_ATOMS: atom_id res chain seq x y z
N MET A 1 -26.99 -35.52 -37.22
CA MET A 1 -28.09 -35.20 -36.29
C MET A 1 -27.80 -33.81 -35.74
N LYS A 2 -28.45 -32.79 -36.31
CA LYS A 2 -28.34 -31.38 -35.89
C LYS A 2 -29.43 -31.13 -34.85
N ILE A 3 -29.08 -30.62 -33.67
CA ILE A 3 -30.05 -30.14 -32.69
C ILE A 3 -29.64 -28.72 -32.26
N PHE A 4 -30.65 -27.88 -32.23
CA PHE A 4 -30.69 -26.43 -32.15
C PHE A 4 -30.14 -25.85 -30.83
N ILE A 5 -29.37 -24.77 -30.94
CA ILE A 5 -29.14 -23.77 -29.90
C ILE A 5 -29.99 -22.55 -30.29
N THR A 6 -31.04 -22.26 -29.54
CA THR A 6 -31.74 -20.95 -29.51
C THR A 6 -32.93 -21.05 -28.55
N THR A 7 -32.84 -20.47 -27.34
CA THR A 7 -33.87 -19.65 -26.66
C THR A 7 -33.59 -19.50 -25.15
N THR A 8 -32.93 -18.40 -24.77
CA THR A 8 -33.07 -17.80 -23.43
C THR A 8 -32.77 -16.30 -23.50
N LEU A 9 -33.64 -15.56 -24.20
CA LEU A 9 -33.62 -14.09 -24.21
C LEU A 9 -35.02 -13.56 -24.59
N ALA A 10 -36.01 -13.91 -23.76
CA ALA A 10 -37.38 -13.39 -23.88
C ALA A 10 -38.16 -13.65 -22.58
N LEU A 11 -37.86 -12.91 -21.51
CA LEU A 11 -38.69 -12.91 -20.29
C LEU A 11 -38.58 -11.61 -19.47
N LEU A 12 -38.45 -10.46 -20.15
CA LEU A 12 -38.44 -9.13 -19.51
C LEU A 12 -39.40 -8.10 -20.16
N SER A 13 -40.47 -8.54 -20.84
CA SER A 13 -41.38 -7.64 -21.57
C SER A 13 -42.83 -7.57 -21.09
N SER A 14 -43.15 -7.95 -19.84
CA SER A 14 -44.53 -7.85 -19.34
C SER A 14 -44.63 -7.27 -17.92
N LEU A 15 -44.29 -5.98 -17.78
CA LEU A 15 -44.79 -5.14 -16.69
C LEU A 15 -45.37 -3.85 -17.31
N SER A 16 -46.68 -3.86 -17.55
CA SER A 16 -47.44 -2.69 -17.99
C SER A 16 -47.95 -1.94 -16.76
N PHE A 17 -47.38 -0.76 -16.47
CA PHE A 17 -47.91 0.14 -15.43
C PHE A 17 -49.03 1.02 -16.01
N PRO A 18 -50.12 1.28 -15.26
CA PRO A 18 -51.19 2.14 -15.71
C PRO A 18 -50.73 3.61 -15.73
N LEU A 19 -50.86 4.25 -16.89
CA LEU A 19 -50.71 5.70 -17.05
C LEU A 19 -51.85 6.41 -16.31
N SER A 20 -51.55 6.94 -15.12
CA SER A 20 -52.38 7.95 -14.46
C SER A 20 -51.97 9.33 -14.95
N SER A 21 -52.93 10.03 -15.55
CA SER A 21 -52.77 11.38 -16.08
C SER A 21 -52.97 12.46 -15.01
N GLY A 22 -52.07 13.44 -14.98
CA GLY A 22 -52.44 14.82 -14.64
C GLY A 22 -52.25 15.31 -13.20
N GLY A 23 -51.33 14.73 -12.42
CA GLY A 23 -50.79 15.37 -11.22
C GLY A 23 -49.45 16.04 -11.55
N SER A 24 -49.21 17.25 -11.06
CA SER A 24 -47.87 17.86 -11.05
C SER A 24 -46.85 16.83 -10.57
N LEU A 25 -45.92 16.42 -11.46
CA LEU A 25 -44.94 15.38 -11.17
C LEU A 25 -44.29 15.70 -9.82
N PRO A 26 -44.46 14.85 -8.78
CA PRO A 26 -43.64 14.99 -7.60
C PRO A 26 -42.20 14.94 -8.09
N SER A 27 -41.39 15.94 -7.76
CA SER A 27 -39.96 15.92 -8.06
C SER A 27 -39.45 14.56 -7.58
N SER A 28 -39.11 13.68 -8.51
CA SER A 28 -38.74 12.31 -8.18
C SER A 28 -37.52 12.41 -7.28
N SER A 29 -37.68 12.03 -6.01
CA SER A 29 -36.57 11.96 -5.06
C SER A 29 -35.46 11.14 -5.72
N THR A 30 -34.25 11.70 -5.82
CA THR A 30 -33.06 10.96 -6.26
C THR A 30 -32.93 9.67 -5.47
N LYS A 31 -32.62 8.57 -6.17
CA LYS A 31 -32.48 7.23 -5.60
C LYS A 31 -31.00 6.86 -5.55
N LEU A 32 -30.48 6.69 -4.33
CA LEU A 32 -29.09 6.40 -4.02
C LEU A 32 -28.96 4.99 -3.43
N ALA A 33 -27.94 4.25 -3.85
CA ALA A 33 -27.53 3.02 -3.17
C ALA A 33 -26.17 3.22 -2.49
N VAL A 34 -26.02 2.75 -1.26
CA VAL A 34 -24.69 2.49 -0.67
C VAL A 34 -24.45 0.99 -0.84
N VAL A 35 -23.47 0.63 -1.66
CA VAL A 35 -23.16 -0.77 -1.96
C VAL A 35 -21.98 -1.22 -1.11
N ARG A 36 -22.16 -2.33 -0.38
CA ARG A 36 -21.11 -3.03 0.37
C ARG A 36 -20.79 -4.33 -0.36
N PRO A 37 -19.74 -4.37 -1.21
CA PRO A 37 -19.27 -5.63 -1.78
C PRO A 37 -18.68 -6.50 -0.67
N PHE A 38 -18.91 -7.81 -0.74
CA PHE A 38 -18.25 -8.77 0.15
C PHE A 38 -18.12 -10.15 -0.49
N SER A 39 -17.08 -10.88 -0.09
CA SER A 39 -16.86 -12.27 -0.44
C SER A 39 -17.08 -13.19 0.75
N THR A 40 -16.87 -14.50 0.57
CA THR A 40 -16.87 -15.47 1.68
C THR A 40 -15.83 -15.12 2.74
N HIS A 41 -14.67 -14.60 2.32
CA HIS A 41 -13.56 -14.21 3.21
C HIS A 41 -13.84 -12.94 4.01
N ASP A 42 -14.77 -12.11 3.55
CA ASP A 42 -15.09 -10.81 4.13
C ASP A 42 -16.34 -10.84 5.04
N SER A 43 -17.08 -11.94 5.01
CA SER A 43 -18.36 -12.11 5.71
C SER A 43 -18.31 -11.73 7.20
N SER A 44 -17.28 -12.14 7.92
CA SER A 44 -17.09 -11.80 9.34
C SER A 44 -16.73 -10.32 9.55
N LYS A 45 -15.89 -9.77 8.67
CA LYS A 45 -15.48 -8.36 8.70
C LYS A 45 -16.66 -7.44 8.37
N LEU A 46 -17.63 -7.92 7.60
CA LEU A 46 -18.74 -7.09 7.11
C LEU A 46 -19.56 -6.60 8.28
N LEU A 47 -19.82 -7.48 9.24
CA LEU A 47 -20.57 -7.14 10.45
C LEU A 47 -19.85 -6.06 11.26
N SER A 48 -18.57 -6.28 11.59
CA SER A 48 -17.78 -5.32 12.37
C SER A 48 -17.63 -3.96 11.69
N SER A 49 -17.72 -3.92 10.35
CA SER A 49 -17.63 -2.65 9.61
C SER A 49 -18.83 -1.72 9.83
N PHE A 50 -19.95 -2.22 10.35
CA PHE A 50 -21.12 -1.41 10.71
C PHE A 50 -21.11 -0.91 12.15
N ASP A 51 -20.23 -1.41 13.02
CA ASP A 51 -20.16 -0.96 14.42
C ASP A 51 -19.91 0.55 14.51
N VAL A 52 -19.01 1.04 13.65
CA VAL A 52 -18.64 2.45 13.55
C VAL A 52 -19.78 3.34 13.03
N TRP A 53 -20.82 2.77 12.39
CA TRP A 53 -21.99 3.52 11.93
C TRP A 53 -22.93 3.91 13.09
N ARG A 54 -22.81 3.25 14.25
CA ARG A 54 -23.51 3.68 15.48
C ARG A 54 -22.93 4.97 16.03
N GLU A 55 -21.61 5.10 15.98
CA GLU A 55 -20.89 6.32 16.40
C GLU A 55 -21.04 7.43 15.34
N PHE A 56 -20.95 7.07 14.07
CA PHE A 56 -21.06 7.98 12.94
C PHE A 56 -22.26 7.63 12.05
N PRO A 57 -23.49 8.01 12.46
CA PRO A 57 -24.70 7.70 11.73
C PRO A 57 -24.66 8.28 10.32
N PRO A 58 -25.11 7.57 9.27
CA PRO A 58 -24.94 8.01 7.88
C PRO A 58 -25.74 9.27 7.50
N CYS A 59 -26.93 9.47 8.07
CA CYS A 59 -27.77 10.65 7.83
C CYS A 59 -28.15 11.34 9.15
N SER A 60 -28.48 12.62 9.07
CA SER A 60 -29.01 13.44 10.18
C SER A 60 -30.48 13.15 10.53
N GLY A 61 -31.15 12.31 9.75
CA GLY A 61 -32.56 11.97 9.90
C GLY A 61 -33.14 11.49 8.58
N LYS A 62 -34.26 12.09 8.15
CA LYS A 62 -34.91 11.76 6.87
C LYS A 62 -34.30 12.61 5.74
N PRO A 63 -33.44 12.04 4.87
CA PRO A 63 -32.81 12.78 3.78
C PRO A 63 -33.81 13.25 2.72
N SER A 64 -33.38 14.20 1.88
CA SER A 64 -34.13 14.66 0.69
C SER A 64 -34.06 13.67 -0.48
N TYR A 65 -33.26 12.61 -0.35
CA TYR A 65 -33.08 11.52 -1.28
C TYR A 65 -33.61 10.21 -0.68
N THR A 66 -33.77 9.18 -1.51
CA THR A 66 -34.08 7.83 -1.05
C THR A 66 -32.81 7.01 -1.07
N ALA A 67 -32.35 6.54 0.09
CA ALA A 67 -31.18 5.70 0.20
C ALA A 67 -31.54 4.25 0.53
N HIS A 68 -30.88 3.31 -0.15
CA HIS A 68 -30.88 1.90 0.20
C HIS A 68 -29.46 1.42 0.50
N LEU A 69 -29.34 0.50 1.46
CA LEU A 69 -28.10 -0.25 1.68
C LEU A 69 -28.18 -1.53 0.85
N VAL A 70 -27.16 -1.77 0.03
CA VAL A 70 -27.11 -2.94 -0.87
C VAL A 70 -25.91 -3.79 -0.50
N LEU A 71 -26.15 -5.05 -0.13
CA LEU A 71 -25.11 -6.04 0.15
C LEU A 71 -24.88 -6.88 -1.11
N ALA A 72 -23.72 -6.68 -1.75
CA ALA A 72 -23.38 -7.32 -3.01
C ALA A 72 -22.41 -8.49 -2.76
N PHE A 73 -22.93 -9.71 -2.70
CA PHE A 73 -22.11 -10.90 -2.48
C PHE A 73 -21.44 -11.33 -3.79
N SER A 74 -20.15 -11.63 -3.79
CA SER A 74 -19.41 -11.97 -5.03
C SER A 74 -19.97 -13.21 -5.76
N GLN A 75 -20.41 -14.23 -5.01
CA GLN A 75 -20.90 -15.49 -5.59
C GLN A 75 -22.44 -15.57 -5.56
N SER A 76 -22.99 -16.78 -5.68
CA SER A 76 -24.43 -16.98 -5.60
C SER A 76 -24.91 -16.91 -4.15
N LEU A 77 -25.81 -15.98 -3.87
CA LEU A 77 -26.37 -15.80 -2.53
C LEU A 77 -27.26 -16.98 -2.11
N LEU A 78 -27.95 -17.61 -3.06
CA LEU A 78 -28.86 -18.74 -2.80
C LEU A 78 -28.14 -19.99 -2.28
N ASN A 79 -26.84 -20.12 -2.56
CA ASN A 79 -26.06 -21.32 -2.26
C ASN A 79 -25.01 -21.07 -1.17
N SER A 80 -25.05 -19.93 -0.48
CA SER A 80 -24.02 -19.52 0.46
C SER A 80 -24.60 -19.23 1.84
N ASN A 81 -24.56 -20.24 2.72
CA ASN A 81 -24.98 -20.09 4.12
C ASN A 81 -24.23 -18.95 4.81
N VAL A 82 -22.93 -18.81 4.53
CA VAL A 82 -22.08 -17.75 5.08
C VAL A 82 -22.59 -16.36 4.67
N ALA A 83 -23.01 -16.19 3.42
CA ALA A 83 -23.53 -14.91 2.95
C ALA A 83 -24.93 -14.63 3.52
N THR A 84 -25.80 -15.64 3.57
CA THR A 84 -27.14 -15.52 4.17
C THR A 84 -27.06 -15.17 5.66
N GLU A 85 -26.15 -15.80 6.41
CA GLU A 85 -25.90 -15.50 7.82
C GLU A 85 -25.40 -14.07 8.00
N ALA A 86 -24.39 -13.64 7.23
CA ALA A 86 -23.87 -12.29 7.27
C ALA A 86 -24.97 -11.25 6.98
N MET A 87 -25.80 -11.47 5.95
CA MET A 87 -26.93 -10.59 5.64
C MET A 87 -27.99 -10.55 6.74
N THR A 88 -28.29 -11.70 7.35
CA THR A 88 -29.25 -11.79 8.46
C THR A 88 -28.74 -10.98 9.66
N ASN A 89 -27.46 -11.09 9.99
CA ASN A 89 -26.85 -10.34 11.09
C ASN A 89 -26.84 -8.83 10.83
N VAL A 90 -26.57 -8.41 9.60
CA VAL A 90 -26.67 -6.98 9.20
C VAL A 90 -28.13 -6.51 9.25
N GLY A 91 -29.09 -7.33 8.86
CA GLY A 91 -30.53 -7.05 9.01
C GLY A 91 -30.94 -6.82 10.46
N ALA A 92 -30.47 -7.68 11.37
CA ALA A 92 -30.72 -7.50 12.81
C ALA A 92 -30.12 -6.18 13.34
N MET A 93 -28.88 -5.83 12.94
CA MET A 93 -28.28 -4.54 13.30
C MET A 93 -29.06 -3.34 12.73
N PHE A 94 -29.59 -3.47 11.52
CA PHE A 94 -30.39 -2.45 10.89
C PHE A 94 -31.69 -2.19 11.66
N ASP A 95 -32.38 -3.26 12.06
CA ASP A 95 -33.60 -3.15 12.87
C ASP A 95 -33.31 -2.53 14.24
N GLU A 96 -32.25 -2.98 14.91
CA GLU A 96 -31.81 -2.45 16.22
C GLU A 96 -31.52 -0.94 16.16
N THR A 97 -30.92 -0.49 15.06
CA THR A 97 -30.51 0.92 14.85
C THR A 97 -31.57 1.76 14.11
N GLN A 98 -32.77 1.22 13.91
CA GLN A 98 -33.88 1.87 13.18
C GLN A 98 -33.48 2.30 11.76
N GLY A 99 -32.85 1.41 10.99
CA GLY A 99 -32.40 1.66 9.63
C GLY A 99 -31.16 2.57 9.54
N PHE A 100 -30.23 2.38 10.48
CA PHE A 100 -29.06 3.22 10.75
C PHE A 100 -29.40 4.71 10.96
N GLY A 101 -30.31 4.99 11.89
CA GLY A 101 -30.76 6.35 12.19
C GLY A 101 -31.81 6.88 11.21
N ARG A 102 -32.59 5.98 10.60
CA ARG A 102 -33.64 6.26 9.60
C ARG A 102 -33.11 6.80 8.27
N CYS A 103 -31.81 6.60 8.02
CA CYS A 103 -31.14 7.04 6.80
C CYS A 103 -31.55 6.18 5.61
N PHE A 104 -31.52 4.85 5.79
CA PHE A 104 -31.84 3.91 4.74
C PHE A 104 -33.29 3.44 4.86
N GLN A 105 -33.98 3.37 3.73
CA GLN A 105 -35.35 2.87 3.70
C GLN A 105 -35.39 1.33 3.78
N ARG A 106 -34.39 0.65 3.21
CA ARG A 106 -34.32 -0.80 3.09
C ARG A 106 -32.88 -1.30 3.02
N ILE A 107 -32.68 -2.56 3.38
CA ILE A 107 -31.54 -3.37 2.98
C ILE A 107 -31.97 -4.29 1.85
N LEU A 108 -31.18 -4.28 0.78
CA LEU A 108 -31.28 -5.23 -0.31
C LEU A 108 -30.03 -6.10 -0.32
N GLY A 109 -30.14 -7.34 -0.74
CA GLY A 109 -28.96 -8.12 -1.12
C GLY A 109 -29.16 -8.91 -2.39
N PHE A 110 -28.07 -9.09 -3.10
CA PHE A 110 -28.02 -9.90 -4.31
C PHE A 110 -26.66 -10.60 -4.45
N GLY A 111 -26.68 -11.72 -5.17
CA GLY A 111 -25.46 -12.39 -5.58
C GLY A 111 -24.99 -11.86 -6.94
N CYS A 112 -23.72 -11.48 -7.02
CA CYS A 112 -23.06 -11.24 -8.29
C CYS A 112 -22.98 -12.54 -9.09
N ASN A 113 -23.10 -13.74 -8.48
CA ASN A 113 -23.09 -15.04 -9.18
C ASN A 113 -21.78 -15.37 -9.90
N ILE A 114 -20.64 -14.89 -9.40
CA ILE A 114 -19.32 -15.26 -9.92
C ILE A 114 -19.04 -16.71 -9.51
N GLU A 115 -18.53 -17.52 -10.45
CA GLU A 115 -18.11 -18.88 -10.12
C GLU A 115 -16.92 -18.83 -9.16
N ALA A 116 -16.88 -19.70 -8.14
CA ALA A 116 -15.82 -19.70 -7.14
C ALA A 116 -14.41 -19.82 -7.74
N SER A 117 -14.25 -20.50 -8.88
CA SER A 117 -12.97 -20.61 -9.61
C SER A 117 -12.52 -19.30 -10.28
N LEU A 118 -13.48 -18.40 -10.55
CA LEU A 118 -13.27 -17.10 -11.16
C LEU A 118 -13.27 -15.97 -10.13
N ASP A 119 -13.84 -16.19 -8.94
CA ASP A 119 -13.84 -15.25 -7.83
C ASP A 119 -12.48 -15.18 -7.14
N VAL A 120 -11.48 -14.73 -7.89
CA VAL A 120 -10.08 -14.68 -7.48
C VAL A 120 -9.74 -13.27 -7.02
N TYR A 121 -9.32 -13.16 -5.76
CA TYR A 121 -8.59 -12.01 -5.24
C TYR A 121 -7.31 -12.48 -4.56
N ASN A 122 -6.16 -12.20 -5.17
CA ASN A 122 -4.86 -12.69 -4.71
C ASN A 122 -3.81 -11.57 -4.70
N PRO A 123 -3.75 -10.74 -3.65
CA PRO A 123 -2.85 -9.59 -3.60
C PRO A 123 -1.36 -9.96 -3.70
N ALA A 124 -0.98 -11.22 -3.47
CA ALA A 124 0.38 -11.72 -3.68
C ALA A 124 0.74 -11.91 -5.16
N ARG A 125 -0.21 -11.75 -6.08
CA ARG A 125 -0.04 -11.86 -7.54
C ARG A 125 0.57 -13.20 -7.99
N SER A 126 0.32 -14.29 -7.27
CA SER A 126 0.72 -15.63 -7.73
C SER A 126 -0.20 -16.21 -8.81
N ASN A 127 -1.29 -15.50 -9.13
CA ASN A 127 -2.17 -15.76 -10.27
C ASN A 127 -2.21 -14.49 -11.12
N ASP A 128 -2.08 -14.62 -12.43
CA ASP A 128 -2.14 -13.51 -13.39
C ASP A 128 -3.47 -12.74 -13.33
N MET A 129 -4.58 -13.43 -13.05
CA MET A 129 -5.93 -12.88 -12.93
C MET A 129 -6.30 -12.56 -11.48
N TRP A 130 -5.34 -12.05 -10.72
CA TRP A 130 -5.45 -11.87 -9.27
C TRP A 130 -6.55 -10.91 -8.77
N VAL A 131 -7.24 -10.19 -9.66
CA VAL A 131 -8.35 -9.28 -9.34
C VAL A 131 -9.64 -9.57 -10.11
N ASN A 132 -9.74 -10.75 -10.73
CA ASN A 132 -10.92 -11.09 -11.52
C ASN A 132 -12.22 -11.05 -10.70
N GLY A 133 -12.21 -11.52 -9.45
CA GLY A 133 -13.39 -11.49 -8.58
C GLY A 133 -13.93 -10.07 -8.39
N PRO A 134 -13.13 -9.13 -7.83
CA PRO A 134 -13.51 -7.73 -7.67
C PRO A 134 -13.98 -7.04 -8.95
N ASN A 135 -13.29 -7.26 -10.08
CA ASN A 135 -13.67 -6.66 -11.36
C ASN A 135 -15.07 -7.10 -11.81
N ARG A 136 -15.33 -8.42 -11.79
CA ARG A 136 -16.62 -8.98 -12.19
C ARG A 136 -17.73 -8.61 -11.20
N ALA A 137 -17.39 -8.43 -9.92
CA ALA A 137 -18.36 -7.99 -8.91
C ALA A 137 -18.78 -6.54 -9.16
N PHE A 138 -17.84 -5.65 -9.50
CA PHE A 138 -18.12 -4.25 -9.84
C PHE A 138 -19.05 -4.13 -11.06
N GLU A 139 -18.72 -4.80 -12.17
CA GLU A 139 -19.53 -4.77 -13.40
C GLU A 139 -20.98 -5.23 -13.13
N ARG A 140 -21.15 -6.36 -12.44
CA ARG A 140 -22.47 -6.92 -12.13
C ARG A 140 -23.24 -6.05 -11.15
N THR A 141 -22.54 -5.40 -10.22
CA THR A 141 -23.11 -4.40 -9.32
C THR A 141 -23.62 -3.20 -10.09
N PHE A 142 -22.82 -2.64 -10.99
CA PHE A 142 -23.21 -1.52 -11.83
C PHE A 142 -24.50 -1.84 -12.61
N ARG A 143 -24.56 -3.00 -13.26
CA ARG A 143 -25.75 -3.44 -14.01
C ARG A 143 -26.97 -3.62 -13.11
N ALA A 144 -26.80 -4.18 -11.91
CA ALA A 144 -27.87 -4.31 -10.94
C ALA A 144 -28.40 -2.94 -10.46
N MET A 145 -27.51 -1.98 -10.21
CA MET A 145 -27.91 -0.63 -9.78
C MET A 145 -28.62 0.13 -10.90
N GLN A 146 -28.12 0.02 -12.14
CA GLN A 146 -28.75 0.58 -13.31
C GLN A 146 -30.16 -0.01 -13.54
N ALA A 147 -30.30 -1.34 -13.50
CA ALA A 147 -31.59 -2.02 -13.63
C ALA A 147 -32.57 -1.69 -12.49
N GLY A 148 -32.05 -1.44 -11.29
CA GLY A 148 -32.82 -1.02 -10.12
C GLY A 148 -33.30 0.45 -10.16
N GLY A 149 -32.94 1.20 -11.20
CA GLY A 149 -33.30 2.61 -11.37
C GLY A 149 -32.67 3.52 -10.32
N TYR A 150 -31.50 3.15 -9.78
CA TYR A 150 -30.70 4.06 -8.95
C TYR A 150 -30.04 5.09 -9.85
N GLU A 151 -30.04 6.36 -9.45
CA GLU A 151 -29.32 7.42 -10.17
C GLU A 151 -27.83 7.39 -9.82
N TYR A 152 -27.54 7.18 -8.53
CA TYR A 152 -26.18 7.06 -8.01
C TYR A 152 -26.05 5.78 -7.18
N PHE A 153 -24.86 5.20 -7.19
CA PHE A 153 -24.45 4.31 -6.11
C PHE A 153 -23.06 4.67 -5.60
N PHE A 154 -22.88 4.61 -4.28
CA PHE A 154 -21.59 4.68 -3.63
C PHE A 154 -21.07 3.26 -3.39
N GLN A 155 -20.03 2.87 -4.12
CA GLN A 155 -19.31 1.63 -3.82
C GLN A 155 -18.45 1.88 -2.58
N MET A 156 -18.71 1.15 -1.50
CA MET A 156 -18.03 1.33 -0.23
C MET A 156 -17.49 -0.03 0.22
N GLU A 157 -16.22 -0.29 -0.07
CA GLU A 157 -15.49 -1.49 0.32
C GLU A 157 -15.37 -1.64 1.83
N ILE A 158 -15.13 -2.86 2.28
CA ILE A 158 -15.26 -3.25 3.68
C ILE A 158 -14.35 -2.47 4.65
N ASP A 159 -13.21 -2.04 4.15
CA ASP A 159 -12.16 -1.26 4.82
C ASP A 159 -12.30 0.25 4.62
N SER A 160 -13.43 0.70 4.05
CA SER A 160 -13.88 2.08 4.11
C SER A 160 -14.71 2.32 5.36
N VAL A 161 -14.27 3.26 6.19
CA VAL A 161 -14.89 3.60 7.48
C VAL A 161 -15.28 5.08 7.54
N PRO A 162 -16.50 5.41 7.97
CA PRO A 162 -16.86 6.79 8.29
C PRO A 162 -16.13 7.25 9.56
N ILE A 163 -15.71 8.51 9.57
CA ILE A 163 -15.05 9.15 10.71
C ILE A 163 -15.77 10.41 11.19
N GLN A 164 -16.90 10.75 10.55
CA GLN A 164 -17.77 11.85 10.91
C GLN A 164 -19.23 11.44 10.75
N SER A 165 -20.11 11.94 11.63
CA SER A 165 -21.55 11.73 11.50
C SER A 165 -22.09 12.43 10.25
N PHE A 166 -23.19 11.91 9.74
CA PHE A 166 -23.94 12.43 8.58
C PHE A 166 -23.14 12.41 7.28
N TRP A 167 -22.20 11.47 7.18
CA TRP A 167 -21.28 11.36 6.06
C TRP A 167 -21.99 11.16 4.72
N LEU A 168 -23.14 10.48 4.69
CA LEU A 168 -23.90 10.26 3.45
C LEU A 168 -24.59 11.55 2.99
N ASP A 169 -25.13 12.33 3.92
CA ASP A 169 -25.72 13.64 3.62
C ASP A 169 -24.67 14.58 3.02
N THR A 170 -23.47 14.62 3.60
CA THR A 170 -22.36 15.45 3.10
C THR A 170 -21.86 14.98 1.74
N LEU A 171 -21.70 13.67 1.53
CA LEU A 171 -21.29 13.12 0.24
C LEU A 171 -22.34 13.36 -0.86
N PHE A 172 -23.64 13.27 -0.50
CA PHE A 172 -24.73 13.50 -1.44
C PHE A 172 -24.82 14.96 -1.89
N GLN A 173 -24.42 15.94 -1.06
CA GLN A 173 -24.38 17.35 -1.46
C GLN A 173 -23.41 17.63 -2.61
N GLU A 174 -22.37 16.80 -2.77
CA GLU A 174 -21.51 16.87 -3.94
C GLU A 174 -22.08 16.05 -5.11
N SER A 175 -23.08 15.19 -4.93
CA SER A 175 -23.45 14.14 -5.89
C SER A 175 -24.21 14.61 -7.15
N HIS A 176 -23.72 15.63 -7.87
CA HIS A 176 -24.36 16.23 -9.06
C HIS A 176 -23.35 16.40 -10.21
N ASP A 177 -23.81 16.16 -11.46
CA ASP A 177 -23.12 16.41 -12.74
C ASP A 177 -21.73 15.77 -12.91
N PHE A 178 -21.63 14.45 -12.69
CA PHE A 178 -20.43 13.65 -12.99
C PHE A 178 -20.78 12.23 -13.44
N ALA A 179 -19.78 11.52 -13.97
CA ALA A 179 -19.80 10.07 -14.15
C ALA A 179 -19.27 9.34 -12.89
N ILE A 180 -18.15 9.83 -12.35
CA ILE A 180 -17.46 9.25 -11.18
C ILE A 180 -17.04 10.38 -10.24
N LEU A 181 -17.35 10.25 -8.96
CA LEU A 181 -16.90 11.12 -7.87
C LEU A 181 -16.20 10.28 -6.81
N GLY A 182 -14.90 10.47 -6.62
CA GLY A 182 -14.16 9.73 -5.61
C GLY A 182 -12.84 10.39 -5.26
N SER A 183 -11.90 9.63 -4.71
CA SER A 183 -10.61 10.20 -4.28
C SER A 183 -9.43 9.52 -4.94
N ARG A 184 -8.39 10.32 -5.19
CA ARG A 184 -7.06 9.81 -5.54
C ARG A 184 -6.34 9.34 -4.30
N TYR A 185 -5.27 8.56 -4.49
CA TYR A 185 -4.41 8.14 -3.39
C TYR A 185 -3.78 9.34 -2.67
N ARG A 186 -3.93 9.39 -1.35
CA ARG A 186 -3.40 10.43 -0.44
C ARG A 186 -2.46 9.89 0.64
N GLY A 187 -2.20 8.58 0.63
CA GLY A 187 -1.21 8.00 1.53
C GLY A 187 0.22 8.33 1.12
N TYR A 188 1.18 7.85 1.91
CA TYR A 188 2.60 8.19 1.77
C TYR A 188 3.44 7.08 1.13
N LYS A 189 2.82 5.96 0.75
CA LYS A 189 3.53 4.78 0.22
C LYS A 189 4.28 5.10 -1.07
N TRP A 190 3.80 6.07 -1.84
CA TRP A 190 4.34 6.41 -3.15
C TRP A 190 5.24 7.63 -3.15
N ASP A 191 5.34 8.37 -2.04
CA ASP A 191 6.05 9.66 -1.98
C ASP A 191 7.45 9.62 -2.59
N SER A 192 8.22 8.56 -2.30
CA SER A 192 9.62 8.46 -2.75
C SER A 192 9.79 8.18 -4.24
N PHE A 193 8.75 7.74 -4.94
CA PHE A 193 8.78 7.41 -6.38
C PHE A 193 7.55 7.93 -7.14
N TYR A 194 6.80 8.87 -6.56
CA TYR A 194 5.53 9.35 -7.13
C TYR A 194 5.72 9.90 -8.55
N GLY A 195 6.82 10.60 -8.80
CA GLY A 195 7.16 11.15 -10.12
C GLY A 195 7.45 10.10 -11.20
N GLU A 196 7.76 8.86 -10.81
CA GLU A 196 8.02 7.73 -11.71
C GLU A 196 6.75 6.95 -12.05
N LEU A 197 5.64 7.22 -11.35
CA LEU A 197 4.39 6.52 -11.55
C LEU A 197 3.73 6.89 -12.89
N PRO A 198 3.14 5.89 -13.60
CA PRO A 198 2.29 6.13 -14.76
C PRO A 198 1.19 7.16 -14.48
N LEU A 199 0.77 7.88 -15.52
CA LEU A 199 -0.25 8.93 -15.38
C LEU A 199 -1.55 8.36 -14.83
N SER A 200 -2.08 7.29 -15.43
CA SER A 200 -3.27 6.57 -14.95
C SER A 200 -3.20 6.21 -13.47
N LEU A 201 -2.05 5.74 -12.96
CA LEU A 201 -1.93 5.41 -11.53
C LEU A 201 -1.92 6.66 -10.64
N ARG A 202 -1.37 7.78 -11.11
CA ARG A 202 -1.42 9.06 -10.36
C ARG A 202 -2.79 9.71 -10.37
N THR A 203 -3.55 9.52 -11.43
CA THR A 203 -4.84 10.19 -11.62
C THR A 203 -6.05 9.33 -11.31
N HIS A 204 -5.89 8.00 -11.14
CA HIS A 204 -7.02 7.11 -10.88
C HIS A 204 -7.79 7.53 -9.63
N ILE A 205 -9.11 7.48 -9.76
CA ILE A 205 -10.03 7.52 -8.64
C ILE A 205 -10.16 6.10 -8.13
N ASN A 206 -10.00 5.89 -6.84
CA ASN A 206 -10.14 4.57 -6.23
C ASN A 206 -11.59 4.06 -6.32
N GLY A 207 -11.73 2.73 -6.29
CA GLY A 207 -13.00 2.01 -6.31
C GLY A 207 -14.04 2.43 -5.26
N ASN A 208 -13.62 3.06 -4.16
CA ASN A 208 -14.51 3.68 -3.17
C ASN A 208 -15.01 5.05 -3.65
N ALA A 209 -15.94 5.03 -4.61
CA ALA A 209 -16.44 6.21 -5.30
C ALA A 209 -17.96 6.16 -5.51
N VAL A 210 -18.53 7.34 -5.76
CA VAL A 210 -19.91 7.52 -6.20
C VAL A 210 -19.96 7.47 -7.72
N TYR A 211 -20.84 6.63 -8.24
CA TYR A 211 -20.99 6.33 -9.66
C TYR A 211 -22.38 6.74 -10.14
N ASN A 212 -22.45 7.51 -11.22
CA ASN A 212 -23.71 7.91 -11.85
C ASN A 212 -24.12 6.90 -12.93
N THR A 213 -25.10 6.06 -12.61
CA THR A 213 -25.52 4.91 -13.45
C THR A 213 -26.11 5.33 -14.80
N SER A 214 -26.55 6.58 -14.91
CA SER A 214 -27.19 7.13 -16.11
C SER A 214 -26.22 7.94 -16.97
N HIS A 215 -24.97 8.13 -16.51
CA HIS A 215 -23.98 8.91 -17.24
C HIS A 215 -23.37 8.10 -18.39
N VAL A 216 -23.47 8.62 -19.62
CA VAL A 216 -23.03 7.94 -20.85
C VAL A 216 -21.55 7.51 -20.82
N VAL A 217 -20.69 8.31 -20.19
CA VAL A 217 -19.26 7.97 -20.03
C VAL A 217 -19.08 6.74 -19.15
N LEU A 218 -19.78 6.66 -18.01
CA LEU A 218 -19.65 5.49 -17.12
C LEU A 218 -20.20 4.23 -17.79
N GLU A 219 -21.32 4.33 -18.50
CA GLU A 219 -21.88 3.22 -19.28
C GLU A 219 -20.87 2.65 -20.30
N ARG A 220 -20.18 3.53 -21.03
CA ARG A 220 -19.14 3.13 -22.00
C ARG A 220 -17.92 2.53 -21.33
N LEU A 221 -17.49 3.08 -20.19
CA LEU A 221 -16.38 2.54 -19.41
C LEU A 221 -16.69 1.13 -18.91
N VAL A 222 -17.87 0.89 -18.32
CA VAL A 222 -18.26 -0.43 -17.82
C VAL A 222 -18.41 -1.42 -18.97
N THR A 223 -18.98 -1.00 -20.10
CA THR A 223 -19.08 -1.85 -21.30
C THR A 223 -17.69 -2.27 -21.81
N ALA A 224 -16.72 -1.35 -21.81
CA ALA A 224 -15.34 -1.67 -22.18
C ALA A 224 -14.70 -2.69 -21.21
N LEU A 225 -14.92 -2.55 -19.90
CA LEU A 225 -14.45 -3.55 -18.92
C LEU A 225 -15.07 -4.95 -19.19
N GLU A 226 -16.37 -4.99 -19.46
CA GLU A 226 -17.08 -6.24 -19.77
C GLU A 226 -16.55 -6.92 -21.05
N GLU A 227 -16.23 -6.15 -22.08
CA GLU A 227 -15.60 -6.63 -23.32
C GLU A 227 -14.18 -7.18 -23.08
N GLU A 228 -13.45 -6.58 -22.13
CA GLU A 228 -12.08 -6.94 -21.77
C GLU A 228 -11.97 -8.10 -20.76
N ALA A 229 -13.08 -8.66 -20.29
CA ALA A 229 -13.11 -9.67 -19.22
C ALA A 229 -12.20 -10.90 -19.45
N ASN A 230 -11.85 -11.21 -20.71
CA ASN A 230 -10.97 -12.33 -21.07
C ASN A 230 -9.59 -11.87 -21.61
N THR A 231 -9.20 -10.63 -21.33
CA THR A 231 -7.92 -10.03 -21.78
C THR A 231 -7.03 -9.72 -20.58
N ALA A 232 -5.80 -9.25 -20.86
CA ALA A 232 -4.90 -8.74 -19.83
C ALA A 232 -5.48 -7.52 -19.07
N GLY A 233 -6.45 -6.80 -19.64
CA GLY A 233 -7.13 -5.69 -18.96
C GLY A 233 -7.82 -6.14 -17.66
N ASN A 234 -8.34 -7.36 -17.62
CA ASN A 234 -9.02 -7.90 -16.44
C ASN A 234 -8.04 -8.42 -15.35
N ALA A 235 -6.73 -8.40 -15.61
CA ALA A 235 -5.69 -8.57 -14.59
C ALA A 235 -5.35 -7.25 -13.86
N VAL A 236 -5.92 -6.12 -14.32
CA VAL A 236 -5.80 -4.80 -13.72
C VAL A 236 -7.05 -4.51 -12.88
N PRO A 237 -6.93 -3.95 -11.66
CA PRO A 237 -8.10 -3.54 -10.89
C PRO A 237 -9.00 -2.59 -11.71
N TYR A 238 -10.33 -2.78 -11.65
CA TYR A 238 -11.28 -2.07 -12.52
C TYR A 238 -11.15 -0.54 -12.44
N ASP A 239 -10.87 0.01 -11.26
CA ASP A 239 -10.73 1.44 -11.02
C ASP A 239 -9.47 2.01 -11.68
N LEU A 240 -8.36 1.28 -11.59
CA LEU A 240 -7.14 1.58 -12.34
C LEU A 240 -7.33 1.38 -13.85
N ARG A 241 -8.06 0.34 -14.27
CA ARG A 241 -8.32 0.10 -15.71
C ARG A 241 -9.19 1.21 -16.30
N ILE A 242 -10.19 1.70 -15.58
CA ILE A 242 -10.96 2.90 -15.96
C ILE A 242 -10.03 4.08 -16.20
N ALA A 243 -9.08 4.34 -15.29
CA ALA A 243 -8.12 5.43 -15.46
C ALA A 243 -7.21 5.25 -16.69
N GLN A 244 -6.80 4.01 -16.99
CA GLN A 244 -6.05 3.70 -18.21
C GLN A 244 -6.88 3.91 -19.48
N ILE A 245 -8.15 3.48 -19.51
CA ILE A 245 -9.06 3.72 -20.65
C ILE A 245 -9.25 5.23 -20.89
N LEU A 246 -9.39 6.01 -19.81
CA LEU A 246 -9.49 7.47 -19.90
C LEU A 246 -8.18 8.11 -20.39
N GLU A 247 -7.02 7.65 -19.92
CA GLU A 247 -5.71 8.09 -20.44
C GLU A 247 -5.58 7.77 -21.94
N GLU A 248 -5.98 6.57 -22.36
CA GLU A 248 -5.96 6.15 -23.77
C GLU A 248 -6.86 7.03 -24.64
N ALA A 249 -8.10 7.24 -24.22
CA ALA A 249 -9.07 8.03 -24.97
C ALA A 249 -8.68 9.52 -25.08
N THR A 250 -8.04 10.09 -24.04
CA THR A 250 -7.69 11.51 -24.01
C THR A 250 -6.34 11.82 -24.63
N THR A 251 -5.36 10.92 -24.53
CA THR A 251 -4.00 11.15 -25.05
C THR A 251 -3.77 10.52 -26.42
N GLY A 252 -4.64 9.59 -26.86
CA GLY A 252 -4.44 8.80 -28.07
C GLY A 252 -3.23 7.87 -27.98
N ARG A 253 -2.75 7.55 -26.76
CA ARG A 253 -1.59 6.69 -26.51
C ARG A 253 -2.03 5.52 -25.65
N GLN A 254 -1.46 4.35 -25.89
CA GLN A 254 -1.70 3.19 -25.04
C GLN A 254 -1.13 3.45 -23.64
N ALA A 255 -1.92 3.18 -22.60
CA ALA A 255 -1.44 3.23 -21.22
C ALA A 255 -0.37 2.16 -20.98
N SER A 256 0.52 2.38 -20.00
CA SER A 256 1.50 1.37 -19.62
C SER A 256 0.84 0.21 -18.86
N PHE A 257 1.18 -1.02 -19.22
CA PHE A 257 0.74 -2.21 -18.50
C PHE A 257 1.95 -2.99 -17.95
N ASP A 258 1.90 -3.32 -16.66
CA ASP A 258 2.69 -4.40 -16.06
C ASP A 258 1.79 -5.64 -15.97
N VAL A 259 1.50 -6.26 -17.12
CA VAL A 259 0.66 -7.46 -17.19
C VAL A 259 1.42 -8.65 -17.80
N PRO A 260 1.05 -9.89 -17.41
CA PRO A 260 1.66 -11.13 -17.91
C PRO A 260 1.59 -11.24 -19.45
N SER A 261 2.63 -11.83 -20.06
CA SER A 261 2.82 -11.86 -21.52
C SER A 261 1.81 -12.71 -22.30
N ASP A 262 1.06 -13.56 -21.63
CA ASP A 262 0.34 -14.67 -22.26
C ASP A 262 -1.14 -14.36 -22.53
N LEU A 263 -1.66 -13.25 -22.01
CA LEU A 263 -3.02 -12.79 -22.27
C LEU A 263 -3.07 -11.83 -23.48
N PRO A 264 -4.17 -11.85 -24.27
CA PRO A 264 -4.37 -10.84 -25.30
C PRO A 264 -4.35 -9.45 -24.66
N LEU A 265 -3.64 -8.52 -25.30
CA LEU A 265 -3.70 -7.11 -24.90
C LEU A 265 -5.13 -6.59 -25.11
N PRO A 266 -5.61 -5.69 -24.24
CA PRO A 266 -6.88 -5.03 -24.44
C PRO A 266 -6.91 -4.24 -25.75
N SER A 267 -8.11 -4.06 -26.30
CA SER A 267 -8.33 -3.12 -27.40
C SER A 267 -7.93 -1.71 -26.97
N SER A 268 -7.39 -0.91 -27.87
CA SER A 268 -7.13 0.50 -27.58
C SER A 268 -8.41 1.32 -27.68
N TYR A 269 -8.77 2.07 -26.64
CA TYR A 269 -10.02 2.83 -26.57
C TYR A 269 -9.87 4.31 -26.99
N PHE A 270 -8.95 4.60 -27.91
CA PHE A 270 -8.58 5.97 -28.33
C PHE A 270 -9.74 6.83 -28.83
N HIS A 271 -10.81 6.21 -29.33
CA HIS A 271 -11.97 6.91 -29.88
C HIS A 271 -13.25 6.70 -29.07
N LEU A 272 -13.16 6.11 -27.88
CA LEU A 272 -14.32 5.72 -27.06
C LEU A 272 -15.24 6.90 -26.74
N PHE A 273 -14.70 8.12 -26.63
CA PHE A 273 -15.44 9.36 -26.35
C PHE A 273 -15.32 10.39 -27.46
N SER A 274 -14.91 9.99 -28.67
CA SER A 274 -14.63 10.94 -29.77
C SER A 274 -15.85 11.74 -30.26
N ASP A 275 -17.05 11.28 -29.95
CA ASP A 275 -18.34 11.92 -30.22
C ASP A 275 -18.90 12.75 -29.05
N LEU A 276 -18.20 12.79 -27.92
CA LEU A 276 -18.59 13.55 -26.73
C LEU A 276 -17.70 14.77 -26.54
N ASP A 277 -18.28 15.90 -26.17
CA ASP A 277 -17.53 17.06 -25.68
C ASP A 277 -17.19 16.85 -24.19
N LEU A 278 -16.15 16.06 -23.96
CA LEU A 278 -15.80 15.55 -22.63
C LEU A 278 -14.89 16.54 -21.87
N ASP A 279 -15.44 17.21 -20.85
CA ASP A 279 -14.63 17.80 -19.79
C ASP A 279 -14.32 16.73 -18.74
N LEU A 280 -13.09 16.19 -18.79
CA LEU A 280 -12.69 15.08 -17.93
C LEU A 280 -12.68 15.48 -16.45
N ASP A 281 -12.29 16.71 -16.12
CA ASP A 281 -12.19 17.17 -14.72
C ASP A 281 -13.57 17.33 -14.07
N GLN A 282 -14.59 17.66 -14.87
CA GLN A 282 -15.99 17.66 -14.43
C GLN A 282 -16.59 16.25 -14.41
N THR A 283 -16.26 15.43 -15.40
CA THR A 283 -16.85 14.10 -15.57
C THR A 283 -16.32 13.08 -14.56
N VAL A 284 -15.02 13.13 -14.26
CA VAL A 284 -14.34 12.27 -13.29
C VAL A 284 -13.75 13.17 -12.22
N ARG A 285 -14.54 13.44 -11.19
CA ARG A 285 -14.26 14.48 -10.23
C ARG A 285 -13.62 13.91 -8.96
N GLU A 286 -12.59 14.62 -8.50
CA GLU A 286 -11.97 14.32 -7.20
C GLU A 286 -12.76 15.02 -6.07
N THR A 287 -13.11 14.28 -5.02
CA THR A 287 -13.65 14.82 -3.76
C THR A 287 -12.61 14.79 -2.66
N LYS A 288 -12.70 15.74 -1.72
CA LYS A 288 -11.91 15.74 -0.48
C LYS A 288 -12.57 14.99 0.68
N LEU A 289 -13.83 14.60 0.52
CA LEU A 289 -14.64 13.94 1.54
C LEU A 289 -14.22 12.48 1.75
N ILE A 290 -13.73 11.82 0.71
CA ILE A 290 -13.19 10.46 0.79
C ILE A 290 -11.66 10.56 0.83
N GLY A 291 -11.04 9.99 1.86
CA GLY A 291 -9.60 9.88 1.99
C GLY A 291 -9.12 8.49 1.65
N ASN A 292 -8.51 8.31 0.48
CA ASN A 292 -7.89 7.04 0.11
C ASN A 292 -6.45 6.98 0.64
N TYR A 293 -6.24 6.19 1.69
CA TYR A 293 -4.94 5.95 2.28
C TYR A 293 -4.54 4.48 2.19
N ALA A 294 -4.97 3.78 1.13
CA ALA A 294 -4.76 2.35 0.92
C ALA A 294 -3.43 1.82 1.48
N VAL A 295 -3.55 1.00 2.52
CA VAL A 295 -2.47 0.37 3.29
C VAL A 295 -1.47 1.40 3.81
N THR A 296 -1.95 2.44 4.50
CA THR A 296 -1.11 3.48 5.12
C THR A 296 -1.37 3.54 6.62
N ASN A 297 -0.31 3.53 7.43
CA ASN A 297 -0.40 3.83 8.85
C ASN A 297 -0.77 5.30 9.07
N MET A 298 -1.86 5.55 9.81
CA MET A 298 -2.42 6.89 10.02
C MET A 298 -2.79 7.12 11.49
N VAL A 299 -2.91 8.38 11.88
CA VAL A 299 -3.64 8.79 13.10
C VAL A 299 -4.75 9.74 12.71
N SER A 300 -5.82 9.76 13.48
CA SER A 300 -6.99 10.61 13.22
C SER A 300 -6.65 12.10 13.15
N ALA A 301 -5.62 12.55 13.85
CA ALA A 301 -5.16 13.95 13.84
C ALA A 301 -4.60 14.44 12.47
N TYR A 302 -4.39 13.53 11.50
CA TYR A 302 -3.95 13.85 10.13
C TYR A 302 -5.05 13.82 9.10
N LEU A 303 -6.25 13.44 9.52
CA LEU A 303 -7.41 13.60 8.70
C LEU A 303 -7.77 15.09 8.77
N ASP A 304 -7.99 15.69 7.60
CA ASP A 304 -8.30 17.10 7.44
C ASP A 304 -9.82 17.26 7.26
N SER A 305 -10.29 17.18 6.02
CA SER A 305 -11.70 17.35 5.66
C SER A 305 -12.40 16.03 5.33
N GLU A 306 -11.70 14.92 5.43
CA GLU A 306 -12.23 13.59 5.18
C GLU A 306 -13.38 13.26 6.14
N ILE A 307 -14.45 12.69 5.61
CA ILE A 307 -15.57 12.14 6.37
C ILE A 307 -15.60 10.61 6.29
N ILE A 308 -14.95 10.04 5.27
CA ILE A 308 -14.76 8.61 5.05
C ILE A 308 -13.28 8.38 4.77
N VAL A 309 -12.71 7.35 5.40
CA VAL A 309 -11.34 6.91 5.21
C VAL A 309 -11.33 5.51 4.64
N HIS A 310 -10.61 5.32 3.55
CA HIS A 310 -10.43 4.03 2.89
C HIS A 310 -9.02 3.48 3.11
N GLY A 311 -8.93 2.24 3.58
CA GLY A 311 -7.71 1.43 3.58
C GLY A 311 -6.61 1.93 4.52
N ALA A 312 -6.93 2.84 5.45
CA ALA A 312 -5.98 3.30 6.45
C ALA A 312 -5.89 2.33 7.63
N LYS A 313 -4.69 2.07 8.11
CA LYS A 313 -4.49 1.45 9.43
C LYS A 313 -4.43 2.54 10.48
N MET A 314 -5.54 2.74 11.18
CA MET A 314 -5.67 3.76 12.21
C MET A 314 -4.92 3.35 13.47
N HIS A 315 -4.04 4.24 13.93
CA HIS A 315 -3.30 4.12 15.19
C HIS A 315 -3.68 5.27 16.12
N GLU A 316 -3.32 5.10 17.39
CA GLU A 316 -3.44 6.15 18.39
C GLU A 316 -2.25 7.12 18.27
N SER A 317 -2.51 8.41 18.46
CA SER A 317 -1.42 9.39 18.60
C SER A 317 -0.70 9.20 19.93
N TRP A 318 0.58 9.57 19.98
CA TRP A 318 1.36 9.54 21.22
C TRP A 318 0.66 10.29 22.36
N ASN A 319 0.29 9.54 23.39
CA ASN A 319 -0.34 10.08 24.60
C ASN A 319 0.65 10.02 25.76
N GLU A 320 1.13 11.17 26.22
CA GLU A 320 2.09 11.27 27.34
C GLU A 320 1.60 10.60 28.63
N THR A 321 0.28 10.57 28.87
CA THR A 321 -0.27 9.93 30.09
C THR A 321 -0.12 8.41 30.06
N VAL A 322 -0.19 7.82 28.87
CA VAL A 322 -0.12 6.35 28.67
C VAL A 322 1.31 5.91 28.38
N MET A 323 1.98 6.63 27.48
CA MET A 323 3.32 6.28 27.00
C MET A 323 4.41 6.86 27.90
N GLY A 324 4.15 7.98 28.58
CA GLY A 324 5.17 8.77 29.26
C GLY A 324 5.90 9.73 28.32
N ASN A 325 6.85 10.44 28.92
CA ASN A 325 7.61 11.51 28.27
C ASN A 325 8.62 10.96 27.25
N ILE A 326 8.88 11.73 26.20
CA ILE A 326 9.80 11.40 25.12
C ILE A 326 10.76 12.55 24.82
N SER A 327 12.05 12.24 24.67
CA SER A 327 13.08 13.22 24.28
C SER A 327 13.45 13.08 22.80
N LEU A 328 13.80 14.19 22.15
CA LEU A 328 14.46 14.17 20.84
C LEU A 328 15.95 14.44 21.00
N VAL A 329 16.78 13.55 20.47
CA VAL A 329 18.23 13.74 20.34
C VAL A 329 18.56 14.17 18.91
N VAL A 330 19.18 15.33 18.76
CA VAL A 330 19.66 15.83 17.47
C VAL A 330 21.18 15.71 17.44
N SER A 331 21.68 14.80 16.61
CA SER A 331 23.10 14.66 16.31
C SER A 331 23.53 15.72 15.30
N ASP A 332 24.19 16.78 15.78
CA ASP A 332 24.66 17.88 14.93
C ASP A 332 26.13 17.77 14.54
N TRP A 333 26.48 18.26 13.37
CA TRP A 333 27.86 18.35 12.90
C TRP A 333 28.29 19.78 12.60
N SER A 334 27.34 20.70 12.44
CA SER A 334 27.61 22.07 12.04
C SER A 334 26.53 23.00 12.61
N PRO A 335 26.93 24.05 13.34
CA PRO A 335 25.99 24.96 13.99
C PRO A 335 24.87 25.51 13.11
N SER A 336 25.17 25.75 11.83
CA SER A 336 24.23 26.28 10.86
C SER A 336 23.09 25.32 10.52
N ASN A 337 23.31 24.01 10.66
CA ASN A 337 22.35 22.98 10.26
C ASN A 337 21.27 22.77 11.32
N VAL A 338 21.66 22.86 12.59
CA VAL A 338 20.73 22.77 13.71
C VAL A 338 19.64 23.83 13.62
N GLN A 339 19.92 25.00 13.05
CA GLN A 339 18.90 26.04 12.94
C GLN A 339 17.67 25.56 12.17
N PHE A 340 17.82 24.79 11.10
CA PHE A 340 16.68 24.31 10.31
C PHE A 340 15.73 23.43 11.13
N ILE A 341 16.28 22.48 11.90
CA ILE A 341 15.45 21.62 12.75
C ILE A 341 14.86 22.39 13.93
N LEU A 342 15.59 23.35 14.50
CA LEU A 342 15.07 24.19 15.58
C LEU A 342 13.93 25.11 15.11
N GLU A 343 14.02 25.70 13.91
CA GLU A 343 12.94 26.51 13.35
C GLU A 343 11.67 25.68 13.10
N THR A 344 11.82 24.44 12.62
CA THR A 344 10.67 23.55 12.46
C THR A 344 10.11 23.11 13.81
N LEU A 345 10.94 22.83 14.82
CA LEU A 345 10.49 22.56 16.19
C LEU A 345 9.65 23.70 16.80
N LYS A 346 9.88 24.97 16.43
CA LYS A 346 9.05 26.11 16.89
C LYS A 346 7.62 26.05 16.36
N THR A 347 7.46 25.58 15.12
CA THR A 347 6.20 25.68 14.36
C THR A 347 5.46 24.35 14.25
N SER A 348 6.13 23.25 14.54
CA SER A 348 5.57 21.90 14.51
C SER A 348 4.80 21.55 15.77
N SER A 349 3.70 20.80 15.60
CA SER A 349 3.04 20.07 16.67
C SER A 349 3.74 18.72 16.86
N HIS A 350 4.37 18.53 18.01
CA HIS A 350 5.17 17.34 18.32
C HIS A 350 5.05 16.91 19.80
N PRO A 351 5.29 15.64 20.15
CA PRO A 351 5.17 15.15 21.53
C PRO A 351 6.45 15.28 22.38
N PHE A 352 7.56 15.76 21.83
CA PHE A 352 8.83 15.83 22.57
C PHE A 352 8.79 16.79 23.76
N ASN A 353 9.23 16.30 24.93
CA ASN A 353 9.27 17.06 26.18
C ASN A 353 10.59 17.80 26.40
N GLU A 354 11.69 17.30 25.81
CA GLU A 354 12.98 17.98 25.78
C GLU A 354 13.70 17.66 24.46
N ILE A 355 14.51 18.62 24.00
CA ILE A 355 15.38 18.47 22.84
C ILE A 355 16.83 18.52 23.33
N ILE A 356 17.60 17.49 23.01
CA ILE A 356 19.03 17.41 23.33
C ILE A 356 19.81 17.49 22.04
N VAL A 357 20.57 18.57 21.86
CA VAL A 357 21.42 18.76 20.69
C VAL A 357 22.84 18.38 21.08
N MET A 358 23.34 17.29 20.49
CA MET A 358 24.70 16.80 20.69
C MET A 358 25.64 17.56 19.77
N VAL A 359 26.63 18.24 20.32
CA VAL A 359 27.49 19.18 19.59
C VAL A 359 28.99 18.92 19.79
N PRO A 360 29.88 19.32 18.85
CA PRO A 360 31.33 19.28 19.06
C PRO A 360 31.77 20.13 20.27
N ASP A 361 32.87 19.76 20.95
CA ASP A 361 33.35 20.46 22.16
C ASP A 361 33.75 21.92 21.94
N ASP A 362 34.24 22.24 20.76
CA ASP A 362 34.76 23.55 20.35
C ASP A 362 33.69 24.46 19.76
N SER A 363 32.44 23.99 19.70
CA SER A 363 31.35 24.75 19.12
C SER A 363 30.89 25.88 20.06
N THR A 364 31.30 27.11 19.75
CA THR A 364 30.76 28.30 20.39
C THR A 364 29.44 28.65 19.74
N PHE A 365 28.34 28.30 20.40
CA PHE A 365 27.01 28.64 19.93
C PHE A 365 26.45 29.87 20.65
N ASP A 366 26.11 30.91 19.88
CA ASP A 366 25.40 32.08 20.38
C ASP A 366 23.88 31.88 20.24
N TRP A 367 23.31 31.06 21.12
CA TRP A 367 21.88 30.80 21.14
C TRP A 367 21.15 31.84 21.99
N THR A 368 20.81 32.97 21.38
CA THR A 368 19.91 33.97 21.98
C THR A 368 18.44 33.73 21.65
N GLU A 369 18.10 32.71 20.86
CA GLU A 369 16.71 32.40 20.51
C GLU A 369 15.96 31.69 21.64
N LYS A 370 15.25 32.49 22.44
CA LYS A 370 14.43 32.06 23.58
C LYS A 370 13.04 31.53 23.22
N ASN A 371 12.74 31.30 21.93
CA ASN A 371 11.36 31.18 21.46
C ASN A 371 10.93 29.76 21.06
N VAL A 372 11.69 28.73 21.38
CA VAL A 372 11.22 27.33 21.22
C VAL A 372 10.42 26.95 22.46
N PRO A 373 9.14 26.54 22.34
CA PRO A 373 8.32 26.17 23.51
C PRO A 373 8.91 25.00 24.31
N THR A 374 9.58 24.09 23.61
CA THR A 374 10.18 22.88 24.17
C THR A 374 11.59 23.18 24.69
N PRO A 375 11.93 22.79 25.94
CA PRO A 375 13.27 22.98 26.49
C PRO A 375 14.36 22.35 25.61
N ILE A 376 15.37 23.15 25.26
CA ILE A 376 16.54 22.70 24.49
C ILE A 376 17.78 22.67 25.38
N ARG A 377 18.57 21.61 25.28
CA ARG A 377 19.86 21.44 25.93
C ARG A 377 20.93 21.12 24.90
N PHE A 378 21.97 21.95 24.86
CA PHE A 378 23.16 21.66 24.09
C PHE A 378 24.14 20.89 24.96
N VAL A 379 24.62 19.76 24.46
CA VAL A 379 25.49 18.85 25.20
C VAL A 379 26.76 18.64 24.38
N PRO A 380 27.93 19.10 24.88
CA PRO A 380 29.20 18.83 24.22
C PRO A 380 29.49 17.32 24.27
N ARG A 381 29.95 16.76 23.15
CA ARG A 381 30.23 15.32 23.00
C ARG A 381 31.42 14.83 23.81
N GLY A 382 32.28 15.72 24.28
CA GLY A 382 33.58 15.35 24.80
C GLY A 382 34.45 14.72 23.71
N LYS A 383 35.18 13.68 24.11
CA LYS A 383 35.99 12.85 23.21
C LYS A 383 35.16 11.87 22.35
N SER A 384 33.84 11.91 22.44
CA SER A 384 32.99 10.96 21.75
C SER A 384 32.71 11.35 20.30
N THR A 385 32.54 10.36 19.44
CA THR A 385 32.09 10.55 18.06
C THR A 385 30.56 10.68 18.02
N SER A 386 30.03 11.40 17.05
CA SER A 386 28.58 11.55 16.83
C SER A 386 27.84 10.24 16.59
N SER A 387 28.52 9.20 16.09
CA SER A 387 27.97 7.84 16.01
C SER A 387 27.51 7.31 17.36
N MET A 388 28.16 7.74 18.46
CA MET A 388 27.84 7.32 19.81
C MET A 388 26.79 8.21 20.49
N ASP A 389 26.26 9.23 19.82
CA ASP A 389 25.24 10.12 20.39
C ASP A 389 24.01 9.36 20.89
N LEU A 390 23.65 8.25 20.22
CA LEU A 390 22.57 7.36 20.66
C LEU A 390 22.78 6.81 22.09
N CYS A 391 24.03 6.58 22.48
CA CYS A 391 24.37 6.03 23.79
C CYS A 391 24.83 7.09 24.81
N ASN A 392 25.39 8.21 24.33
CA ASN A 392 26.00 9.22 25.19
C ASN A 392 25.08 10.40 25.50
N ALA A 393 23.93 10.53 24.81
CA ALA A 393 22.97 11.56 25.13
C ALA A 393 22.43 11.40 26.56
N PRO A 394 22.45 12.46 27.40
CA PRO A 394 22.01 12.40 28.79
C PRO A 394 20.48 12.49 28.92
N ILE A 395 19.80 11.44 28.46
CA ILE A 395 18.33 11.29 28.44
C ILE A 395 17.79 11.02 29.84
N LYS A 396 16.73 11.73 30.22
CA LYS A 396 16.01 11.53 31.49
C LYS A 396 14.62 10.93 31.32
N THR A 397 14.06 11.03 30.12
CA THR A 397 12.73 10.53 29.79
C THR A 397 12.73 9.02 29.60
N PHE A 398 11.54 8.45 29.52
CA PHE A 398 11.37 7.01 29.35
C PHE A 398 11.65 6.56 27.91
N TRP A 399 11.26 7.39 26.95
CA TRP A 399 11.45 7.16 25.52
C TRP A 399 12.38 8.21 24.92
N MET A 400 13.10 7.86 23.87
CA MET A 400 13.79 8.86 23.05
C MET A 400 13.71 8.54 21.57
N MET A 401 13.88 9.56 20.74
CA MET A 401 14.17 9.42 19.31
C MET A 401 15.50 10.09 18.98
N LYS A 402 16.17 9.61 17.94
CA LYS A 402 17.42 10.21 17.44
C LYS A 402 17.23 10.66 16.00
N THR A 403 17.71 11.85 15.67
CA THR A 403 17.81 12.35 14.30
C THR A 403 19.13 13.08 14.11
N SER A 404 19.35 13.65 12.93
CA SER A 404 20.49 14.52 12.67
C SER A 404 20.03 15.91 12.21
N SER A 405 20.96 16.86 12.22
CA SER A 405 20.74 18.22 11.72
C SER A 405 20.45 18.31 10.21
N PHE A 406 20.49 17.19 9.46
CA PHE A 406 20.13 17.13 8.03
C PHE A 406 18.63 16.91 7.80
N PHE A 407 17.87 16.81 8.87
CA PHE A 407 16.43 16.64 8.82
C PHE A 407 15.73 17.88 9.37
N GLN A 408 14.53 18.11 8.89
CA GLN A 408 13.58 19.03 9.46
C GLN A 408 12.36 18.26 9.97
N LEU A 409 11.66 18.82 10.95
CA LEU A 409 10.48 18.21 11.51
C LEU A 409 9.26 18.45 10.60
N ARG A 410 8.38 17.45 10.45
CA ARG A 410 7.07 17.70 9.84
C ARG A 410 6.25 18.65 10.71
N GLN A 411 5.34 19.42 10.10
CA GLN A 411 4.46 20.34 10.81
C GLN A 411 3.59 19.63 11.87
N LYS A 412 3.20 18.38 11.63
CA LYS A 412 2.61 17.51 12.64
C LYS A 412 3.43 16.21 12.69
N VAL A 413 3.90 15.82 13.88
CA VAL A 413 4.84 14.70 14.05
C VAL A 413 4.11 13.39 14.37
N PRO A 414 4.22 12.36 13.50
CA PRO A 414 3.55 11.07 13.62
C PRO A 414 4.25 10.10 14.51
N LEU A 415 4.08 10.27 15.82
CA LEU A 415 4.42 9.22 16.76
C LEU A 415 3.20 8.34 16.99
N LEU A 416 3.20 7.22 16.27
CA LEU A 416 2.12 6.25 16.23
C LEU A 416 2.22 5.30 17.44
N THR A 417 1.09 4.96 18.02
CA THR A 417 0.98 4.00 19.12
C THR A 417 -0.15 3.00 18.88
N HIS A 418 0.05 1.77 19.35
CA HIS A 418 -0.95 0.71 19.28
C HIS A 418 -0.98 -0.05 20.61
N LYS A 419 -2.12 0.03 21.32
CA LYS A 419 -2.32 -0.65 22.60
C LYS A 419 -1.21 -0.33 23.62
N GLY A 420 -0.85 0.95 23.72
CA GLY A 420 0.19 1.44 24.64
C GLY A 420 1.64 1.09 24.25
N LYS A 421 1.89 0.74 22.99
CA LYS A 421 3.25 0.48 22.45
C LYS A 421 3.54 1.43 21.29
N PRO A 422 4.79 1.90 21.11
CA PRO A 422 5.17 2.61 19.91
C PRO A 422 5.05 1.69 18.69
N VAL A 423 4.53 2.21 17.59
CA VAL A 423 4.58 1.53 16.29
C VAL A 423 5.90 1.90 15.63
N VAL A 424 6.74 0.91 15.35
CA VAL A 424 8.02 1.10 14.66
C VAL A 424 8.00 0.37 13.33
N THR A 425 8.42 1.07 12.28
CA THR A 425 8.40 0.52 10.93
C THR A 425 9.71 -0.18 10.59
N PHE A 426 9.63 -1.24 9.79
CA PHE A 426 10.81 -1.96 9.30
C PHE A 426 10.69 -2.27 7.80
N SER A 427 11.83 -2.59 7.19
CA SER A 427 11.90 -3.15 5.83
C SER A 427 12.73 -4.43 5.83
N TYR A 428 12.43 -5.36 4.91
CA TYR A 428 13.34 -6.47 4.63
C TYR A 428 14.51 -6.00 3.78
N PRO A 429 15.74 -6.52 4.01
CA PRO A 429 16.90 -6.16 3.20
C PRO A 429 16.71 -6.59 1.76
N SER A 430 16.76 -5.63 0.85
CA SER A 430 16.73 -5.80 -0.59
C SER A 430 17.78 -4.90 -1.24
N LYS A 431 17.91 -4.96 -2.57
CA LYS A 431 18.77 -4.05 -3.31
C LYS A 431 18.39 -2.58 -3.06
N GLU A 432 17.10 -2.28 -3.19
CA GLU A 432 16.53 -0.94 -3.09
C GLU A 432 16.56 -0.37 -1.66
N THR A 433 16.50 -1.24 -0.64
CA THR A 433 16.41 -0.82 0.76
C THR A 433 17.73 -0.89 1.51
N CYS A 434 18.70 -1.69 1.03
CA CYS A 434 19.92 -1.94 1.81
C CYS A 434 21.17 -2.27 0.98
N TYR A 435 21.11 -3.23 0.06
CA TYR A 435 22.33 -3.80 -0.54
C TYR A 435 23.06 -2.83 -1.47
N ASP A 436 22.41 -1.75 -1.91
CA ASP A 436 23.10 -0.66 -2.64
C ASP A 436 23.78 0.36 -1.69
N PHE A 437 23.55 0.27 -0.37
CA PHE A 437 24.07 1.19 0.64
C PHE A 437 25.06 0.49 1.58
N LYS A 438 26.35 0.87 1.49
CA LYS A 438 27.41 0.28 2.32
C LYS A 438 27.12 0.38 3.83
N SER A 439 26.59 1.51 4.28
CA SER A 439 26.20 1.69 5.70
C SER A 439 25.17 0.65 6.14
N CYS A 440 24.11 0.46 5.37
CA CYS A 440 23.08 -0.54 5.69
C CYS A 440 23.62 -1.97 5.69
N ILE A 441 24.50 -2.31 4.73
CA ILE A 441 25.16 -3.63 4.72
C ILE A 441 25.96 -3.85 6.01
N ASP A 442 26.70 -2.85 6.44
CA ASP A 442 27.53 -2.95 7.63
C ASP A 442 26.67 -3.00 8.90
N ASP A 443 25.57 -2.24 8.97
CA ASP A 443 24.57 -2.31 10.06
C ASP A 443 23.94 -3.71 10.13
N MET A 444 23.54 -4.28 8.99
CA MET A 444 22.97 -5.63 8.93
C MET A 444 23.97 -6.72 9.33
N LYS A 445 25.25 -6.57 9.00
CA LYS A 445 26.30 -7.50 9.47
C LYS A 445 26.44 -7.44 10.99
N ARG A 446 26.47 -6.24 11.58
CA ARG A 446 26.55 -6.06 13.03
C ARG A 446 25.29 -6.58 13.72
N ALA A 447 24.11 -6.30 13.19
CA ALA A 447 22.85 -6.85 13.69
C ALA A 447 22.83 -8.39 13.65
N LYS A 448 23.33 -9.01 12.57
CA LYS A 448 23.48 -10.47 12.47
C LYS A 448 24.52 -11.06 13.41
N PHE A 449 25.55 -10.28 13.75
CA PHE A 449 26.51 -10.68 14.78
C PHE A 449 25.85 -10.72 16.17
N VAL A 450 24.95 -9.77 16.46
CA VAL A 450 24.17 -9.74 17.72
C VAL A 450 23.10 -10.84 17.75
N SER A 451 22.30 -10.94 16.68
CA SER A 451 21.22 -11.92 16.51
C SER A 451 21.34 -12.56 15.13
N PRO A 452 21.81 -13.81 15.02
CA PRO A 452 21.97 -14.48 13.72
C PRO A 452 20.69 -14.54 12.87
N SER A 453 19.52 -14.46 13.50
CA SER A 453 18.20 -14.41 12.86
C SER A 453 17.79 -13.02 12.36
N ALA A 454 18.55 -11.95 12.65
CA ALA A 454 18.21 -10.59 12.27
C ALA A 454 18.08 -10.45 10.74
N ASN A 455 16.87 -10.09 10.29
CA ASN A 455 16.51 -9.97 8.88
C ASN A 455 15.63 -8.75 8.59
N ARG A 456 15.61 -7.76 9.49
CA ARG A 456 14.81 -6.53 9.38
C ARG A 456 15.71 -5.31 9.54
N ILE A 457 15.41 -4.26 8.79
CA ILE A 457 16.11 -2.97 8.83
C ILE A 457 15.17 -1.94 9.44
N PHE A 458 15.71 -1.17 10.38
CA PHE A 458 15.04 -0.07 11.05
C PHE A 458 15.84 1.21 10.79
N ASP A 459 15.12 2.30 10.49
CA ASP A 459 15.72 3.62 10.33
C ASP A 459 15.87 4.29 11.69
N ASP A 460 17.05 4.83 11.98
CA ASP A 460 17.35 5.58 13.20
C ASP A 460 16.36 6.74 13.39
N ALA A 461 16.00 7.43 12.31
CA ALA A 461 15.12 8.60 12.36
C ALA A 461 13.66 8.24 12.68
N ASP A 462 13.25 6.99 12.42
CA ASP A 462 11.89 6.53 12.71
C ASP A 462 11.80 5.74 14.03
N MET A 463 12.93 5.51 14.69
CA MET A 463 13.00 4.62 15.86
C MET A 463 12.69 5.35 17.17
N VAL A 464 11.78 4.76 17.96
CA VAL A 464 11.49 5.18 19.34
C VAL A 464 12.18 4.21 20.30
N TYR A 465 13.24 4.63 20.98
CA TYR A 465 14.03 3.77 21.87
C TYR A 465 13.46 3.78 23.30
N ASP A 466 13.28 2.58 23.87
CA ASP A 466 13.01 2.40 25.32
C ASP A 466 14.32 2.62 26.09
N GLN A 467 14.40 3.68 26.90
CA GLN A 467 15.66 4.09 27.55
C GLN A 467 16.28 3.00 28.42
N ARG A 468 15.44 2.17 29.07
CA ARG A 468 15.89 1.07 29.94
C ARG A 468 16.59 -0.03 29.14
N SER A 469 16.05 -0.37 27.98
CA SER A 469 16.64 -1.36 27.09
C SER A 469 17.82 -0.78 26.31
N LEU A 470 17.72 0.49 25.89
CA LEU A 470 18.80 1.21 25.21
C LEU A 470 20.06 1.27 26.09
N SER A 471 19.92 1.58 27.38
CA SER A 471 21.06 1.60 28.31
C SER A 471 21.79 0.25 28.36
N LYS A 472 21.06 -0.86 28.34
CA LYS A 472 21.64 -2.22 28.33
C LYS A 472 22.33 -2.53 27.00
N PHE A 473 21.71 -2.11 25.90
CA PHE A 473 22.30 -2.22 24.56
C PHE A 473 23.60 -1.42 24.45
N CYS A 474 23.62 -0.19 24.97
CA CYS A 474 24.81 0.65 24.96
C CYS A 474 25.96 0.04 25.79
N SER A 475 25.69 -0.48 26.98
CA SER A 475 26.72 -1.22 27.75
C SER A 475 27.20 -2.50 27.05
N TYR A 476 26.38 -3.08 26.17
CA TYR A 476 26.77 -4.21 25.34
C TYR A 476 27.68 -3.76 24.19
N ILE A 477 27.28 -2.72 23.44
CA ILE A 477 27.98 -2.25 22.24
C ILE A 477 29.31 -1.54 22.54
N GLU A 478 29.43 -0.90 23.71
CA GLU A 478 30.67 -0.24 24.16
C GLU A 478 31.89 -1.18 24.15
N LYS A 479 31.67 -2.49 24.31
CA LYS A 479 32.73 -3.51 24.27
C LYS A 479 33.31 -3.74 22.88
N PHE A 480 32.58 -3.33 21.84
CA PHE A 480 32.91 -3.56 20.44
C PHE A 480 33.36 -2.29 19.71
N HIS A 481 33.23 -1.11 20.33
CA HIS A 481 33.59 0.20 19.77
C HIS A 481 32.93 0.51 18.41
N GLU A 482 31.71 0.01 18.19
CA GLU A 482 30.99 0.18 16.93
C GLU A 482 29.91 1.28 17.03
N SER A 483 29.54 1.84 15.88
CA SER A 483 28.46 2.84 15.75
C SER A 483 27.11 2.17 15.97
N PRO A 484 26.40 2.41 17.09
CA PRO A 484 25.10 1.81 17.33
C PRO A 484 24.07 2.26 16.29
N SER A 485 23.19 1.35 15.89
CA SER A 485 22.06 1.60 14.97
C SER A 485 20.74 1.08 15.55
N ALA A 486 19.60 1.58 15.06
CA ALA A 486 18.27 1.04 15.37
C ALA A 486 18.17 -0.44 15.01
N THR A 487 18.77 -0.84 13.89
CA THR A 487 18.78 -2.23 13.43
C THR A 487 19.51 -3.16 14.40
N GLU A 488 20.67 -2.76 14.90
CA GLU A 488 21.40 -3.51 15.95
C GLU A 488 20.67 -3.52 17.29
N TYR A 489 20.06 -2.40 17.68
CA TYR A 489 19.29 -2.30 18.91
C TYR A 489 18.09 -3.26 18.91
N ILE A 490 17.37 -3.35 17.78
CA ILE A 490 16.29 -4.32 17.63
C ILE A 490 16.83 -5.77 17.65
N ALA A 491 17.92 -6.06 16.94
CA ALA A 491 18.57 -7.37 16.99
C ALA A 491 18.95 -7.75 18.43
N PHE A 492 19.46 -6.81 19.23
CA PHE A 492 19.73 -7.02 20.66
C PHE A 492 18.44 -7.36 21.43
N LEU A 493 17.33 -6.67 21.19
CA LEU A 493 16.04 -6.97 21.84
C LEU A 493 15.46 -8.33 21.46
N GLU A 494 15.71 -8.81 20.24
CA GLU A 494 15.33 -10.17 19.81
C GLU A 494 16.02 -11.22 20.67
N THR A 495 17.32 -11.06 20.96
CA THR A 495 18.05 -11.99 21.86
C THR A 495 17.48 -12.03 23.27
N MET A 496 16.77 -10.97 23.68
CA MET A 496 16.12 -10.87 24.98
C MET A 496 14.65 -11.32 24.97
N THR A 497 14.07 -11.70 23.83
CA THR A 497 12.63 -12.01 23.65
C THR A 497 11.71 -10.86 24.10
N LYS A 498 12.13 -9.61 23.87
CA LYS A 498 11.43 -8.41 24.36
C LYS A 498 10.75 -7.57 23.30
N ILE A 499 11.07 -7.77 22.03
CA ILE A 499 10.61 -6.89 20.95
C ILE A 499 9.09 -6.72 20.92
N GLU A 500 8.32 -7.81 20.91
CA GLU A 500 6.85 -7.80 20.88
C GLU A 500 6.21 -7.25 22.16
N LYS A 501 6.96 -7.23 23.27
CA LYS A 501 6.49 -6.64 24.54
C LYS A 501 6.59 -5.13 24.54
N ILE A 502 7.56 -4.58 23.81
CA ILE A 502 7.87 -3.15 23.80
C ILE A 502 7.23 -2.46 22.60
N TYR A 503 7.23 -3.12 21.44
CA TYR A 503 6.88 -2.51 20.17
C TYR A 503 5.74 -3.23 19.45
N HIS A 504 5.00 -2.44 18.67
CA HIS A 504 4.19 -2.94 17.58
C HIS A 504 4.97 -2.76 16.27
N LEU A 505 5.26 -3.83 15.55
CA LEU A 505 6.06 -3.75 14.33
C LEU A 505 5.17 -3.60 13.11
N SER A 506 5.57 -2.73 12.18
CA SER A 506 4.85 -2.47 10.94
C SER A 506 5.79 -2.58 9.74
N GLU A 507 5.39 -3.30 8.68
CA GLU A 507 6.22 -3.40 7.48
C GLU A 507 5.99 -2.18 6.57
N ARG A 508 7.05 -1.41 6.35
CA ARG A 508 7.05 -0.15 5.60
C ARG A 508 6.55 -0.28 4.15
N ARG A 509 6.87 -1.38 3.48
CA ARG A 509 6.45 -1.64 2.09
C ARG A 509 4.96 -1.94 1.98
N VAL A 510 4.40 -2.53 3.03
CA VAL A 510 2.98 -2.86 3.09
C VAL A 510 2.22 -1.60 3.50
N GLU A 511 2.52 -1.08 4.69
CA GLU A 511 1.75 -0.06 5.41
C GLU A 511 2.25 1.39 5.21
N GLY A 512 3.19 1.61 4.30
CA GLY A 512 3.79 2.91 4.04
C GLY A 512 4.71 3.40 5.16
N LEU A 513 5.39 4.52 4.90
CA LEU A 513 6.17 5.26 5.89
C LEU A 513 5.58 6.65 6.06
N HIS A 514 5.20 7.01 7.28
CA HIS A 514 5.02 8.42 7.61
C HIS A 514 6.15 8.87 8.54
N SER A 515 7.29 9.22 7.93
CA SER A 515 8.48 9.60 8.71
C SER A 515 8.24 10.93 9.42
N PRO A 516 8.55 11.05 10.72
CA PRO A 516 8.46 12.31 11.45
C PRO A 516 9.44 13.37 10.98
N PHE A 517 10.44 12.95 10.21
CA PHE A 517 11.52 13.78 9.72
C PHE A 517 11.50 13.84 8.19
N LEU A 518 11.76 15.02 7.64
CA LEU A 518 11.96 15.25 6.22
C LEU A 518 13.43 15.54 6.00
N GLN A 519 14.08 14.83 5.08
CA GLN A 519 15.44 15.18 4.69
C GLN A 519 15.44 16.55 4.00
N ILE A 520 16.34 17.44 4.43
CA ILE A 520 16.50 18.75 3.79
C ILE A 520 17.02 18.51 2.37
N SER A 521 16.37 19.10 1.36
CA SER A 521 16.76 18.88 -0.04
C SER A 521 18.19 19.36 -0.31
N GLU A 522 18.92 18.66 -1.18
CA GLU A 522 20.29 19.05 -1.57
C GLU A 522 20.38 20.48 -2.13
N SER A 523 19.31 20.97 -2.75
CA SER A 523 19.19 22.35 -3.26
C SER A 523 19.14 23.42 -2.15
N LEU A 524 18.70 23.07 -0.94
CA LEU A 524 18.70 23.94 0.24
C LEU A 524 19.98 23.78 1.08
N LEU A 525 20.80 22.77 0.75
CA LEU A 525 22.10 22.45 1.35
C LEU A 525 23.38 23.04 0.68
N PRO A 526 23.41 24.14 -0.14
CA PRO A 526 24.64 24.58 -0.82
C PRO A 526 25.85 24.86 0.09
N ALA A 527 25.63 25.44 1.27
CA ALA A 527 26.69 25.66 2.26
C ALA A 527 27.20 24.34 2.88
N ILE A 528 26.32 23.33 2.95
CA ILE A 528 26.49 22.09 3.72
C ILE A 528 27.25 21.04 2.91
N LEU A 529 26.99 20.98 1.59
CA LEU A 529 27.75 20.14 0.67
C LEU A 529 29.21 20.59 0.53
N THR A 530 29.47 21.88 0.68
CA THR A 530 30.84 22.44 0.66
C THR A 530 31.66 21.90 1.84
N GLU A 531 31.07 21.83 3.02
CA GLU A 531 31.70 21.30 4.23
C GLU A 531 31.88 19.78 4.18
N ARG A 532 30.92 19.04 3.63
CA ARG A 532 31.03 17.58 3.40
C ARG A 532 32.17 17.24 2.43
N ARG A 533 32.36 18.04 1.39
CA ARG A 533 33.51 17.91 0.47
C ARG A 533 34.83 18.19 1.17
N LEU A 534 34.90 19.23 2.02
CA LEU A 534 36.09 19.57 2.80
C LEU A 534 36.47 18.48 3.82
N GLN A 535 35.48 17.84 4.45
CA GLN A 535 35.74 16.74 5.38
C GLN A 535 36.11 15.44 4.67
N ALA A 536 35.43 15.06 3.59
CA ALA A 536 35.83 13.91 2.77
C ALA A 536 37.25 14.10 2.21
N SER A 537 37.66 15.32 1.87
CA SER A 537 39.05 15.63 1.52
C SER A 537 40.00 15.53 2.71
N ASN A 538 39.61 15.95 3.92
CA ASN A 538 40.48 15.86 5.10
C ASN A 538 40.65 14.42 5.63
N SER A 539 39.62 13.59 5.54
CA SER A 539 39.69 12.17 5.95
C SER A 539 40.49 11.31 4.97
N SER A 540 40.59 11.72 3.70
CA SER A 540 41.38 11.02 2.68
C SER A 540 42.85 11.46 2.63
N VAL A 541 43.19 12.63 3.16
CA VAL A 541 44.56 13.19 3.17
C VAL A 541 45.50 12.47 4.16
N GLN A 542 44.99 11.64 5.08
CA GLN A 542 45.85 10.80 5.95
C GLN A 542 46.22 9.44 5.35
N ALA A 543 45.77 9.10 4.13
CA ALA A 543 46.03 7.80 3.54
C ALA A 543 46.28 7.81 2.02
N SER A 544 47.17 8.69 1.52
CA SER A 544 48.02 8.39 0.34
C SER A 544 48.78 9.63 -0.13
N ASN A 545 50.10 9.67 0.13
CA ASN A 545 50.99 10.46 -0.71
C ASN A 545 51.21 9.69 -2.02
N SER A 546 50.48 10.02 -3.11
CA SER A 546 50.98 10.01 -4.52
C SER A 546 49.92 10.03 -5.65
N THR A 547 48.79 10.75 -5.59
CA THR A 547 47.89 10.87 -6.78
C THR A 547 47.24 12.23 -7.05
N SER A 548 47.57 13.30 -6.32
CA SER A 548 46.81 14.57 -6.37
C SER A 548 47.13 15.55 -7.52
N ALA A 549 47.80 15.13 -8.61
CA ALA A 549 48.26 16.09 -9.62
C ALA A 549 47.13 16.66 -10.52
N CYS A 550 46.04 15.92 -10.76
CA CYS A 550 45.05 16.33 -11.76
C CYS A 550 43.91 17.22 -11.23
N THR A 551 43.61 17.21 -9.93
CA THR A 551 42.37 17.83 -9.41
C THR A 551 42.46 19.34 -9.18
N GLY A 552 43.61 19.98 -9.43
CA GLY A 552 43.85 21.40 -9.14
C GLY A 552 43.74 22.36 -10.33
N HIS A 553 43.44 21.88 -11.54
CA HIS A 553 43.47 22.71 -12.74
C HIS A 553 42.10 23.30 -13.07
N ALA A 554 42.00 24.63 -13.07
CA ALA A 554 40.76 25.37 -13.31
C ALA A 554 40.37 25.51 -14.80
N ASN A 555 41.23 25.07 -15.71
CA ASN A 555 40.95 25.11 -17.15
C ASN A 555 41.62 23.94 -17.88
N GLU A 556 41.10 23.67 -19.07
CA GLU A 556 41.51 22.57 -19.95
C GLU A 556 43.01 22.59 -20.27
N ASN A 557 43.59 23.77 -20.51
CA ASN A 557 45.00 23.91 -20.82
C ASN A 557 45.89 23.48 -19.64
N GLY A 558 45.54 23.86 -18.41
CA GLY A 558 46.25 23.42 -17.21
C GLY A 558 46.08 21.93 -16.95
N CYS A 559 44.91 21.38 -17.24
CA CYS A 559 44.62 19.95 -17.08
C CYS A 559 45.45 19.07 -18.03
N THR A 560 45.39 19.40 -19.32
CA THR A 560 46.03 18.62 -20.38
C THR A 560 47.56 18.69 -20.31
N SER A 561 48.12 19.83 -19.91
CA SER A 561 49.58 19.99 -19.74
C SER A 561 50.16 19.19 -18.56
N SER A 562 49.33 18.75 -17.61
CA SER A 562 49.71 17.84 -16.51
C SER A 562 49.52 16.35 -16.83
N GLY A 563 49.18 15.99 -18.07
CA GLY A 563 48.97 14.59 -18.47
C GLY A 563 47.62 14.02 -18.02
N CYS A 564 46.64 14.87 -17.75
CA CYS A 564 45.31 14.53 -17.28
C CYS A 564 44.26 14.74 -18.39
N GLU A 565 43.08 14.15 -18.23
CA GLU A 565 41.94 14.30 -19.15
C GLU A 565 40.99 15.39 -18.64
N TRP A 566 40.67 16.36 -19.50
CA TRP A 566 39.63 17.34 -19.23
C TRP A 566 38.27 16.80 -19.66
N VAL A 567 37.28 16.90 -18.78
CA VAL A 567 35.91 16.43 -19.04
C VAL A 567 34.99 17.63 -19.20
N GLU A 568 34.71 18.02 -20.44
CA GLU A 568 33.92 19.22 -20.78
C GLU A 568 32.59 19.31 -20.01
N ASN A 569 31.82 18.21 -19.96
CA ASN A 569 30.51 18.18 -19.29
C ASN A 569 30.53 18.51 -17.79
N THR A 570 31.69 18.35 -17.14
CA THR A 570 31.83 18.62 -15.70
C THR A 570 32.79 19.77 -15.42
N SER A 571 33.42 20.33 -16.46
CA SER A 571 34.49 21.33 -16.33
C SER A 571 35.54 20.91 -15.29
N SER A 572 35.92 19.63 -15.30
CA SER A 572 36.80 19.04 -14.30
C SER A 572 37.92 18.21 -14.94
N CYS A 573 39.04 18.13 -14.23
CA CYS A 573 40.26 17.46 -14.68
C CYS A 573 40.47 16.15 -13.91
N ARG A 574 40.73 15.03 -14.61
CA ARG A 574 40.91 13.70 -14.00
C ARG A 574 42.12 12.96 -14.55
N SER A 575 42.66 12.03 -13.77
CA SER A 575 43.78 11.18 -14.22
C SER A 575 43.35 10.22 -15.33
N VAL A 576 44.15 10.10 -16.38
CA VAL A 576 43.93 9.12 -17.45
C VAL A 576 44.18 7.70 -16.88
N PRO A 577 43.22 6.76 -16.97
CA PRO A 577 43.44 5.39 -16.52
C PRO A 577 44.58 4.76 -17.34
N ASN A 578 45.59 4.20 -16.67
CA ASN A 578 46.68 3.48 -17.33
C ASN A 578 46.10 2.34 -18.20
N ALA A 579 46.27 2.47 -19.52
CA ALA A 579 45.88 1.47 -20.48
C ALA A 579 46.76 0.22 -20.31
N ILE A 580 46.13 -0.93 -20.02
CA ILE A 580 46.75 -2.24 -20.19
C ILE A 580 47.11 -2.40 -21.66
N SER A 581 48.37 -2.73 -21.92
CA SER A 581 48.94 -2.93 -23.25
C SER A 581 48.13 -3.97 -24.03
N SER A 582 47.51 -3.58 -25.14
CA SER A 582 47.07 -4.52 -26.17
C SER A 582 47.75 -4.16 -27.50
N GLN A 583 48.51 -5.12 -28.01
CA GLN A 583 49.31 -5.04 -29.23
C GLN A 583 48.51 -4.56 -30.45
N GLN A 584 49.22 -3.77 -31.25
CA GLN A 584 48.87 -3.27 -32.58
C GLN A 584 48.35 -4.36 -33.53
N ARG A 585 47.27 -4.06 -34.24
CA ARG A 585 47.13 -4.41 -35.66
C ARG A 585 46.49 -3.25 -36.42
N SER A 586 47.32 -2.60 -37.22
CA SER A 586 47.00 -1.61 -38.23
C SER A 586 46.25 -2.24 -39.41
N VAL A 587 45.09 -1.70 -39.81
CA VAL A 587 44.66 -1.66 -41.23
C VAL A 587 43.80 -0.42 -41.49
N SER A 588 44.16 0.27 -42.56
CA SER A 588 43.59 1.47 -43.18
C SER A 588 42.10 1.39 -43.56
N ARG A 589 41.39 2.52 -43.39
CA ARG A 589 40.08 2.79 -44.02
C ARG A 589 40.26 3.16 -45.50
N SER A 590 39.48 2.51 -46.37
CA SER A 590 39.16 2.97 -47.73
C SER A 590 37.69 2.67 -48.01
N SER A 591 37.02 3.65 -48.60
CA SER A 591 35.59 3.68 -48.94
C SER A 591 35.22 2.74 -50.08
N THR A 592 34.06 2.08 -50.00
CA THR A 592 33.03 1.97 -51.06
C THR A 592 31.90 1.04 -50.61
N ARG A 593 30.64 1.44 -50.83
CA ARG A 593 29.47 0.53 -50.93
C ARG A 593 29.48 -0.14 -52.34
N PRO A 594 28.68 -1.19 -52.71
CA PRO A 594 27.55 -1.84 -52.02
C PRO A 594 27.40 -3.40 -52.20
N LYS A 595 26.31 -3.95 -51.64
CA LYS A 595 25.52 -5.17 -52.00
C LYS A 595 25.90 -6.57 -51.44
N TYR A 596 24.86 -7.16 -50.82
CA TYR A 596 24.44 -8.58 -50.73
C TYR A 596 25.48 -9.68 -50.47
N ILE A 597 25.33 -10.38 -49.34
CA ILE A 597 25.20 -11.85 -49.19
C ILE A 597 25.38 -12.16 -47.68
N THR A 598 24.29 -12.55 -47.00
CA THR A 598 24.38 -13.22 -45.69
C THR A 598 23.15 -14.10 -45.49
N ALA A 599 23.17 -15.26 -46.13
CA ALA A 599 22.37 -16.42 -45.75
C ALA A 599 23.35 -17.58 -45.74
N LEU A 600 23.72 -18.08 -44.55
CA LEU A 600 24.22 -19.45 -44.29
C LEU A 600 24.78 -19.73 -42.88
N ILE A 601 24.73 -18.80 -41.90
CA ILE A 601 25.29 -19.08 -40.55
C ILE A 601 24.20 -19.33 -39.47
N SER A 602 22.92 -19.15 -39.77
CA SER A 602 21.85 -19.22 -38.76
C SER A 602 21.27 -20.62 -38.48
N ILE A 603 21.69 -21.67 -39.20
CA ILE A 603 21.05 -23.01 -39.10
C ILE A 603 21.74 -23.94 -38.09
N SER A 604 22.99 -23.68 -37.70
CA SER A 604 23.74 -24.62 -36.85
C SER A 604 23.49 -24.45 -35.33
N ILE A 605 22.89 -23.35 -34.88
CA ILE A 605 22.66 -23.08 -33.45
C ILE A 605 21.27 -23.55 -32.97
N ALA A 606 20.28 -23.61 -33.87
CA ALA A 606 18.94 -24.10 -33.53
C ALA A 606 18.88 -25.63 -33.33
N GLY A 607 19.71 -26.40 -34.07
CA GLY A 607 19.71 -27.86 -33.97
C GLY A 607 20.28 -28.42 -32.65
N ALA A 608 21.26 -27.73 -32.06
CA ALA A 608 21.89 -28.18 -30.80
C ALA A 608 20.97 -28.00 -29.58
N SER A 609 20.10 -26.98 -29.61
CA SER A 609 19.22 -26.64 -28.49
C SER A 609 18.03 -27.60 -28.36
N VAL A 610 17.49 -28.08 -29.49
CA VAL A 610 16.36 -29.05 -29.50
C VAL A 610 16.81 -30.44 -29.05
N ALA A 611 18.04 -30.87 -29.40
CA ALA A 611 18.58 -32.16 -28.97
C ALA A 611 18.82 -32.24 -27.45
N LEU A 612 19.22 -31.13 -26.83
CA LEU A 612 19.44 -31.06 -25.38
C LEU A 612 18.13 -31.16 -24.58
N ILE A 613 17.07 -30.55 -25.08
CA ILE A 613 15.74 -30.56 -24.46
C ILE A 613 15.11 -31.96 -24.54
N VAL A 614 15.25 -32.66 -25.67
CA VAL A 614 14.74 -34.04 -25.82
C VAL A 614 15.49 -35.01 -24.91
N LEU A 615 16.82 -34.86 -24.75
CA LEU A 615 17.60 -35.70 -23.84
C LEU A 615 17.26 -35.47 -22.37
N MET A 616 16.98 -34.23 -21.96
CA MET A 616 16.52 -33.95 -20.59
C MET A 616 15.12 -34.51 -20.32
N HIS A 617 14.21 -34.46 -21.31
CA HIS A 617 12.86 -35.01 -21.16
C HIS A 617 12.87 -36.55 -21.07
N VAL A 618 13.74 -37.23 -21.82
CA VAL A 618 13.89 -38.70 -21.76
C VAL A 618 14.55 -39.14 -20.43
N ALA A 619 15.49 -38.36 -19.90
CA ALA A 619 16.11 -38.62 -18.60
C ALA A 619 15.13 -38.42 -17.43
N TYR A 620 14.25 -37.41 -17.51
CA TYR A 620 13.23 -37.14 -16.51
C TYR A 620 12.16 -38.23 -16.45
N LYS A 621 11.70 -38.72 -17.62
CA LYS A 621 10.66 -39.76 -17.70
C LYS A 621 11.13 -41.15 -17.24
N ARG A 622 12.43 -41.43 -17.28
CA ARG A 622 13.00 -42.70 -16.77
C ARG A 622 13.11 -42.77 -15.24
N ARG A 623 12.99 -41.65 -14.52
CA ARG A 623 13.15 -41.61 -13.06
C ARG A 623 11.87 -41.85 -12.27
N PHE A 624 10.70 -41.91 -12.93
CA PHE A 624 9.39 -42.00 -12.27
C PHE A 624 8.51 -43.17 -12.73
N SER A 625 9.07 -44.20 -13.36
CA SER A 625 8.33 -45.42 -13.70
C SER A 625 8.93 -46.63 -12.97
N GLY A 626 8.71 -46.67 -11.66
CA GLY A 626 8.96 -47.83 -10.81
C GLY A 626 7.64 -48.54 -10.49
N THR A 627 7.47 -49.71 -11.09
CA THR A 627 6.34 -50.65 -10.97
C THR A 627 6.12 -51.17 -9.55
N ALA A 628 4.85 -51.24 -9.12
CA ALA A 628 4.41 -52.14 -8.05
C ALA A 628 3.34 -53.08 -8.62
N SER A 629 3.65 -54.38 -8.61
CA SER A 629 2.74 -55.49 -8.92
C SER A 629 2.64 -56.42 -7.71
N GLY A 630 1.47 -57.02 -7.54
CA GLY A 630 1.11 -57.98 -6.50
C GLY A 630 -0.01 -57.45 -5.61
N SER A 631 -1.03 -58.19 -5.19
CA SER A 631 -1.64 -59.47 -5.56
C SER A 631 -2.91 -59.55 -4.68
N LEU A 632 -4.03 -60.03 -5.22
CA LEU A 632 -5.28 -60.25 -4.46
C LEU A 632 -5.15 -61.44 -3.50
N GLU A 633 -5.62 -61.30 -2.26
CA GLU A 633 -6.68 -62.14 -1.65
C GLU A 633 -7.15 -61.61 -0.26
N PRO A 634 -8.38 -61.94 0.19
CA PRO A 634 -9.10 -61.29 1.29
C PRO A 634 -9.15 -62.10 2.60
N CYS A 635 -9.44 -61.44 3.74
CA CYS A 635 -10.28 -61.95 4.84
C CYS A 635 -10.37 -60.95 6.02
N ASP A 636 -11.60 -60.54 6.32
CA ASP A 636 -12.31 -60.57 7.62
C ASP A 636 -11.70 -59.99 8.92
N GLY A 637 -12.57 -59.34 9.72
CA GLY A 637 -12.46 -59.32 11.19
C GLY A 637 -12.19 -57.97 11.89
N SER A 638 -13.28 -57.34 12.34
CA SER A 638 -13.45 -56.54 13.58
C SER A 638 -12.23 -56.08 14.41
N ARG A 639 -12.16 -54.78 14.75
CA ARG A 639 -12.31 -54.22 16.13
C ARG A 639 -11.96 -52.74 16.21
N ASP A 640 -12.65 -52.11 17.14
CA ASP A 640 -12.74 -50.70 17.52
C ASP A 640 -11.50 -50.21 18.35
N PRO A 641 -11.43 -48.95 18.82
CA PRO A 641 -10.41 -47.98 18.43
C PRO A 641 -9.40 -47.65 19.54
N GLN A 642 -8.19 -47.17 19.20
CA GLN A 642 -7.37 -46.38 20.12
C GLN A 642 -6.49 -45.34 19.41
N ASN A 643 -6.71 -44.10 19.83
CA ASN A 643 -5.75 -42.99 20.03
C ASN A 643 -4.28 -43.25 19.69
N SER A 644 -3.75 -42.42 18.79
CA SER A 644 -2.41 -41.86 18.95
C SER A 644 -2.30 -40.55 18.17
N ALA A 645 -2.25 -39.46 18.93
CA ALA A 645 -1.82 -38.15 18.48
C ALA A 645 -0.35 -38.20 18.04
N GLY A 646 -0.04 -37.55 16.92
CA GLY A 646 1.31 -37.49 16.37
C GLY A 646 1.31 -36.90 14.98
N GLY A 647 0.95 -35.62 14.86
CA GLY A 647 1.05 -34.84 13.63
C GLY A 647 2.19 -33.84 13.73
N GLU A 648 3.34 -34.20 13.17
CA GLU A 648 4.37 -33.25 12.74
C GLU A 648 3.79 -32.39 11.61
N HIS A 649 3.70 -31.08 11.81
CA HIS A 649 3.50 -30.11 10.73
C HIS A 649 4.74 -29.22 10.65
N SER A 650 5.59 -29.52 9.67
CA SER A 650 6.52 -28.57 9.07
C SER A 650 5.87 -28.04 7.81
N ASP A 651 5.36 -26.80 7.84
CA ASP A 651 5.13 -26.00 6.64
C ASP A 651 5.25 -24.51 7.01
N ILE A 652 6.35 -23.91 6.56
CA ILE A 652 6.58 -22.47 6.59
C ILE A 652 5.94 -21.89 5.33
N GLY A 653 4.69 -21.49 5.45
CA GLY A 653 3.98 -20.67 4.47
C GLY A 653 3.80 -19.26 5.02
N SER A 654 4.54 -18.29 4.48
CA SER A 654 4.38 -16.87 4.81
C SER A 654 3.07 -16.34 4.21
N SER A 655 2.03 -16.25 5.03
CA SER A 655 0.74 -15.62 4.68
C SER A 655 0.84 -14.09 4.75
N PHE A 656 0.50 -13.43 3.64
CA PHE A 656 0.17 -12.00 3.58
C PHE A 656 -1.20 -11.80 4.26
N MET A 657 -1.22 -11.15 5.43
CA MET A 657 -2.47 -10.79 6.11
C MET A 657 -2.98 -9.42 5.66
N LEU A 658 -4.27 -9.38 5.31
CA LEU A 658 -5.07 -8.15 5.30
C LEU A 658 -5.29 -7.71 6.75
N ALA A 659 -4.59 -6.65 7.16
CA ALA A 659 -4.70 -6.08 8.50
C ALA A 659 -6.04 -5.36 8.69
N SER A 660 -6.94 -5.98 9.46
CA SER A 660 -8.09 -5.31 10.09
C SER A 660 -8.44 -6.08 11.37
N ASP A 661 -7.57 -6.01 12.38
CA ASP A 661 -7.86 -6.54 13.72
C ASP A 661 -8.66 -5.49 14.50
N PHE A 662 -9.99 -5.52 14.35
CA PHE A 662 -10.91 -4.99 15.36
C PHE A 662 -11.31 -6.15 16.26
N ASP A 663 -10.74 -6.19 17.47
CA ASP A 663 -10.92 -7.28 18.43
C ASP A 663 -11.77 -6.76 19.60
N ASN A 664 -13.07 -7.07 19.61
CA ASN A 664 -14.00 -6.76 20.68
C ASN A 664 -14.33 -8.04 21.46
N SER A 665 -13.85 -8.13 22.70
CA SER A 665 -14.20 -9.19 23.63
C SER A 665 -15.38 -8.76 24.52
N LYS A 666 -16.47 -9.55 24.54
CA LYS A 666 -17.17 -10.02 25.76
C LYS A 666 -18.49 -10.78 25.52
N ASN A 667 -18.61 -11.86 26.31
CA ASN A 667 -19.78 -12.53 26.90
C ASN A 667 -20.43 -13.74 26.20
N ASP A 668 -20.09 -14.91 26.75
CA ASP A 668 -20.95 -16.09 26.89
C ASP A 668 -22.21 -15.77 27.74
N GLU A 669 -23.39 -16.21 27.32
CA GLU A 669 -24.29 -17.06 28.14
C GLU A 669 -25.60 -17.49 27.41
N SER A 670 -25.84 -18.81 27.49
CA SER A 670 -27.12 -19.53 27.56
C SER A 670 -28.00 -19.76 26.30
N MET A 671 -28.14 -21.05 26.00
CA MET A 671 -29.12 -21.70 25.12
C MET A 671 -30.57 -21.55 25.61
N LEU A 672 -31.50 -21.43 24.66
CA LEU A 672 -32.89 -21.87 24.81
C LEU A 672 -33.41 -22.35 23.44
N GLU A 673 -33.67 -23.65 23.34
CA GLU A 673 -34.40 -24.31 22.25
C GLU A 673 -35.89 -23.95 22.33
N ILE A 674 -36.51 -23.57 21.20
CA ILE A 674 -37.94 -23.76 20.95
C ILE A 674 -38.11 -24.19 19.48
N ASP A 675 -38.90 -25.24 19.31
CA ASP A 675 -39.21 -25.95 18.07
C ASP A 675 -40.63 -25.62 17.58
N LEU A 676 -40.90 -25.90 16.29
CA LEU A 676 -42.20 -26.08 15.58
C LEU A 676 -42.70 -25.02 14.54
N ASN A 677 -42.64 -25.51 13.28
CA ASN A 677 -43.69 -25.63 12.24
C ASN A 677 -44.16 -24.47 11.32
N ASP A 678 -43.79 -24.64 10.04
CA ASP A 678 -44.57 -24.68 8.78
C ASP A 678 -45.70 -23.66 8.49
N GLY A 679 -45.50 -22.89 7.41
CA GLY A 679 -46.55 -22.20 6.64
C GLY A 679 -46.01 -21.20 5.61
N GLN A 680 -46.34 -21.39 4.34
CA GLN A 680 -45.76 -20.75 3.14
C GLN A 680 -45.95 -19.22 2.99
N PHE A 681 -45.03 -18.63 2.21
CA PHE A 681 -44.79 -17.23 1.79
C PHE A 681 -43.89 -16.42 2.73
N GLU A 682 -42.60 -16.26 2.39
CA GLU A 682 -41.66 -15.43 3.17
C GLU A 682 -41.49 -14.03 2.56
N GLU A 683 -42.29 -13.08 3.05
CA GLU A 683 -41.68 -11.86 3.59
C GLU A 683 -40.85 -12.30 4.79
N THR A 684 -39.53 -12.08 4.76
CA THR A 684 -38.72 -12.34 5.96
C THR A 684 -39.08 -11.29 7.00
N SER A 685 -39.42 -11.72 8.21
CA SER A 685 -39.69 -10.86 9.37
C SER A 685 -38.46 -10.05 9.85
N ASN A 686 -37.35 -10.10 9.10
CA ASN A 686 -36.02 -9.66 9.50
C ASN A 686 -35.46 -8.52 8.60
N GLY A 687 -36.34 -7.79 7.90
CA GLY A 687 -35.98 -6.49 7.27
C GLY A 687 -35.11 -6.54 6.00
N VAL A 688 -34.74 -7.72 5.48
CA VAL A 688 -33.85 -7.88 4.30
C VAL A 688 -34.59 -8.47 3.11
N GLU A 689 -34.65 -7.71 1.99
CA GLU A 689 -35.28 -8.15 0.75
C GLU A 689 -34.25 -8.78 -0.21
N PHE A 690 -34.48 -10.03 -0.61
CA PHE A 690 -33.62 -10.75 -1.55
C PHE A 690 -34.03 -10.48 -2.99
N VAL A 691 -33.14 -9.88 -3.78
CA VAL A 691 -33.38 -9.64 -5.21
C VAL A 691 -32.88 -10.84 -6.00
N ARG A 692 -33.79 -11.57 -6.67
CA ARG A 692 -33.41 -12.59 -7.66
C ARG A 692 -33.12 -11.89 -8.99
N ASN A 693 -31.90 -12.04 -9.48
CA ASN A 693 -31.50 -11.69 -10.85
C ASN A 693 -31.81 -12.83 -11.82
#